data_AF-A0A9N8D672-F1
#
_entry.id   AF-A0A9N8D672-F1
#
_cell.length_a   1.000
_cell.length_b   1.000
_cell.length_c   1.000
_cell.angle_alpha   90.00
_cell.angle_beta   90.00
_cell.angle_gamma   90.00
#
_symmetry.space_group_name_H-M   'P 1'
#
loop_
_entity.id
_entity.type
_entity.pdbx_description
1 polymer ?
#
loop_
_entity_poly.entity_id
_entity_poly.type
_entity_poly.pdbx_seq_one_letter_code
_entity_poly.pdbx_strand_id
1 'polypeptide(L)'
;MESFERIWNDATVWRTIWIGAGILALVPITYAYRYRKSIRRRLDQIEDKLSHQGIMVRDPTLVDAISGGENSKERLSSRGGPLREIRCLELNEKFVKLHRDRWKLMSLGEYLTSLRPSLPGSSNENEDDKGFGGKLPQFIEMELETTIGAVLLRALGRRFGGAVLPLLGITDIQSRTAKIATSIASWWVSHYVVRDHLEQKKQQLLQDAGTLPLNLSEMVAFANLNEKFVPSMMEVKSLEWMRRGEVGYSPTFGKPLANEEENNESDDKDNTEKSPDLIPNPFVVSLHWHAAIEGLESLLKSGDTTTFPDTPNAEARESMVEYDPEDRSFPEPSPINERLLPDLHLGWGDAQCTHTKREIVANRLMCVLFNKLSYNYYKREQKESDLFVVKMDESANAKAVICPQSFLQALLDAGHHVEMCPRSHITSFGVALCVKEKDGWTNVPIGLFLRSGYESKDDRMAQYVMPHGGMDLHITGPLIGKDPAGKNRNLDIQFYMAIEGMCGWHSNHNAAVPWLQDTSTTDVYTLPQTLLAMKLAGILAVTFNALGSDLPFGGYGVLGVCNDTAALLDFGVRGETSMFPLVSTGRFMIKSGRRLIQMYKSIRELEEEEQNFEQDIGRLIAACCKIPSDIQASPANLINSSARFLASQPETLCFQLELESKSIMTNLKAIFHDFDENIRSLGSF
;
A
#
# COMPACT_ATOMS: atom_id res chain seq x y z
N MET A 1 -24.07 38.32 -39.27
CA MET A 1 -22.79 37.61 -39.05
C MET A 1 -21.61 38.58 -39.04
N GLU A 2 -21.47 39.48 -40.00
CA GLU A 2 -20.35 40.46 -40.04
C GLU A 2 -20.24 41.39 -38.82
N SER A 3 -21.36 41.78 -38.18
CA SER A 3 -21.30 42.58 -36.94
C SER A 3 -20.83 41.78 -35.73
N PHE A 4 -21.04 40.47 -35.73
CA PHE A 4 -20.60 39.57 -34.67
C PHE A 4 -19.11 39.22 -34.82
N GLU A 5 -18.63 39.03 -36.06
CA GLU A 5 -17.20 38.86 -36.36
C GLU A 5 -16.37 40.10 -36.01
N ARG A 6 -16.91 41.31 -36.17
CA ARG A 6 -16.21 42.55 -35.78
C ARG A 6 -16.02 42.67 -34.27
N ILE A 7 -17.01 42.25 -33.48
CA ILE A 7 -16.93 42.29 -32.01
C ILE A 7 -16.00 41.17 -31.52
N TRP A 8 -15.98 40.02 -32.20
CA TRP A 8 -15.13 38.89 -31.84
C TRP A 8 -13.65 39.09 -32.18
N ASN A 9 -13.34 39.87 -33.22
CA ASN A 9 -11.97 40.21 -33.61
C ASN A 9 -11.41 41.48 -32.94
N ASP A 10 -12.21 42.15 -32.09
CA ASP A 10 -11.72 43.30 -31.34
C ASP A 10 -10.84 42.83 -30.19
N ALA A 11 -9.53 42.95 -30.38
CA ALA A 11 -8.50 42.62 -29.39
C ALA A 11 -8.75 43.30 -28.03
N THR A 12 -9.49 44.40 -28.00
CA THR A 12 -9.87 45.12 -26.80
C THR A 12 -10.88 44.34 -25.96
N VAL A 13 -11.81 43.63 -26.59
CA VAL A 13 -12.82 42.79 -25.92
C VAL A 13 -12.14 41.58 -25.27
N TRP A 14 -11.25 40.91 -26.00
CA TRP A 14 -10.47 39.79 -25.46
C TRP A 14 -9.53 40.23 -24.33
N ARG A 15 -8.85 41.37 -24.44
CA ARG A 15 -8.06 41.91 -23.33
C ARG A 15 -8.91 42.14 -22.09
N THR A 16 -10.11 42.69 -22.25
CA THR A 16 -11.01 42.97 -21.13
C THR A 16 -11.50 41.68 -20.46
N ILE A 17 -11.83 40.66 -21.26
CA ILE A 17 -12.23 39.33 -20.76
C ILE A 17 -11.07 38.65 -20.02
N TRP A 18 -9.85 38.66 -20.58
CA TRP A 18 -8.67 38.07 -19.94
C TRP A 18 -8.26 38.79 -18.66
N ILE A 19 -8.34 40.12 -18.62
CA ILE A 19 -8.11 40.91 -17.41
C ILE A 19 -9.19 40.59 -16.35
N GLY A 20 -10.46 40.52 -16.75
CA GLY A 20 -11.56 40.14 -15.87
C GLY A 20 -11.41 38.72 -15.29
N ALA A 21 -11.04 37.76 -16.13
CA ALA A 21 -10.77 36.38 -15.73
C ALA A 21 -9.54 36.27 -14.81
N GLY A 22 -8.48 37.03 -15.08
CA GLY A 22 -7.29 37.10 -14.21
C GLY A 22 -7.61 37.68 -12.83
N ILE A 23 -8.42 38.73 -12.77
CA ILE A 23 -8.87 39.32 -11.49
C ILE A 23 -9.80 38.35 -10.73
N LEU A 24 -10.71 37.67 -11.42
CA LEU A 24 -11.59 36.67 -10.81
C LEU A 24 -10.82 35.43 -10.31
N ALA A 25 -9.74 35.03 -10.98
CA ALA A 25 -8.86 33.94 -10.56
C ALA A 25 -7.93 34.34 -9.39
N LEU A 26 -7.56 35.62 -9.26
CA LEU A 26 -6.76 36.11 -8.13
C LEU A 26 -7.48 35.96 -6.80
N VAL A 27 -8.81 36.06 -6.76
CA VAL A 27 -9.61 35.92 -5.52
C VAL A 27 -9.49 34.52 -4.89
N PRO A 28 -9.76 33.39 -5.58
CA PRO A 28 -9.57 32.06 -5.02
C PRO A 28 -8.09 31.73 -4.75
N ILE A 29 -7.15 32.23 -5.56
CA ILE A 29 -5.70 32.04 -5.31
C ILE A 29 -5.26 32.76 -4.03
N THR A 30 -5.66 34.02 -3.84
CA THR A 30 -5.37 34.77 -2.61
C THR A 30 -6.11 34.20 -1.41
N TYR A 31 -7.33 33.69 -1.60
CA TYR A 31 -8.07 32.97 -0.55
C TYR A 31 -7.34 31.69 -0.13
N ALA A 32 -6.91 30.85 -1.07
CA ALA A 32 -6.15 29.64 -0.81
C ALA A 32 -4.79 29.93 -0.13
N TYR A 33 -4.08 30.97 -0.58
CA TYR A 33 -2.82 31.40 0.04
C TYR A 33 -3.03 31.94 1.46
N ARG A 34 -4.08 32.75 1.68
CA ARG A 34 -4.46 33.24 3.02
C ARG A 34 -4.90 32.12 3.94
N TYR A 35 -5.65 31.15 3.43
CA TYR A 35 -6.06 29.97 4.17
C TYR A 35 -4.85 29.13 4.61
N ARG A 36 -3.92 28.82 3.68
CA ARG A 36 -2.66 28.12 4.00
C ARG A 36 -1.81 28.86 5.02
N LYS A 37 -1.68 30.19 4.90
CA LYS A 37 -0.93 31.03 5.85
C LYS A 37 -1.64 31.12 7.21
N SER A 38 -2.97 31.12 7.23
CA SER A 38 -3.78 31.11 8.46
C SER A 38 -3.67 29.78 9.20
N ILE A 39 -3.62 28.65 8.48
CA ILE A 39 -3.39 27.33 9.09
C ILE A 39 -2.00 27.28 9.73
N ARG A 40 -0.94 27.67 9.00
CA ARG A 40 0.43 27.71 9.56
C ARG A 40 0.52 28.61 10.79
N ARG A 41 0.04 29.85 10.72
CA ARG A 41 0.04 30.76 11.88
C ARG A 41 -0.73 30.21 13.07
N ARG A 42 -1.81 29.45 12.84
CA ARG A 42 -2.59 28.87 13.92
C ARG A 42 -1.88 27.66 14.53
N LEU A 43 -1.17 26.87 13.73
CA LEU A 43 -0.24 25.84 14.21
C LEU A 43 0.89 26.46 15.04
N ASP A 44 1.57 27.48 14.52
CA ASP A 44 2.65 28.20 15.22
C ASP A 44 2.16 28.83 16.54
N GLN A 45 0.96 29.44 16.56
CA GLN A 45 0.38 30.01 17.78
C GLN A 45 -0.11 28.98 18.79
N ILE A 46 -0.50 27.79 18.32
CA ILE A 46 -0.82 26.64 19.17
C ILE A 46 0.50 26.16 19.79
N GLU A 47 1.54 25.93 18.99
CA GLU A 47 2.88 25.56 19.44
C GLU A 47 3.47 26.55 20.47
N ASP A 48 3.43 27.86 20.19
CA ASP A 48 3.97 28.92 21.06
C ASP A 48 3.18 29.08 22.38
N LYS A 49 1.85 28.91 22.37
CA LYS A 49 1.02 29.05 23.58
C LYS A 49 1.04 27.82 24.48
N LEU A 50 1.57 26.70 24.00
CA LEU A 50 1.56 25.41 24.68
C LEU A 50 2.96 24.94 25.10
N SER A 51 3.96 25.83 25.06
CA SER A 51 5.37 25.57 25.40
C SER A 51 5.63 25.34 26.90
N HIS A 52 4.68 24.77 27.64
CA HIS A 52 4.93 24.23 28.97
C HIS A 52 5.14 22.71 28.87
N GLN A 53 6.27 22.27 29.41
CA GLN A 53 6.93 20.98 29.22
C GLN A 53 6.05 19.74 29.55
N GLY A 54 6.27 18.65 28.80
CA GLY A 54 6.00 17.25 29.17
C GLY A 54 4.55 16.90 29.54
N ILE A 55 3.68 16.68 28.54
CA ILE A 55 2.26 16.36 28.77
C ILE A 55 2.06 14.89 29.09
N MET A 56 2.79 13.98 28.45
CA MET A 56 2.69 12.55 28.71
C MET A 56 4.06 11.97 29.07
N VAL A 57 4.09 11.02 30.00
CA VAL A 57 5.25 10.19 30.35
C VAL A 57 4.84 8.72 30.20
N ARG A 58 5.74 7.91 29.66
CA ARG A 58 5.55 6.47 29.57
C ARG A 58 5.98 5.81 30.89
N ASP A 59 5.11 4.98 31.45
CA ASP A 59 5.46 4.13 32.60
C ASP A 59 5.82 2.71 32.12
N PRO A 60 7.12 2.39 31.95
CA PRO A 60 7.54 1.08 31.47
C PRO A 60 7.18 -0.05 32.45
N THR A 61 7.05 0.25 33.74
CA THR A 61 6.69 -0.78 34.74
C THR A 61 5.27 -1.29 34.56
N LEU A 62 4.40 -0.46 33.97
CA LEU A 62 3.05 -0.87 33.61
C LEU A 62 3.04 -1.82 32.42
N VAL A 63 3.92 -1.60 31.43
CA VAL A 63 4.04 -2.46 30.24
C VAL A 63 4.50 -3.86 30.64
N ASP A 64 5.54 -3.97 31.47
CA ASP A 64 6.02 -5.25 32.00
C ASP A 64 4.93 -5.98 32.79
N ALA A 65 4.08 -5.22 33.48
CA ALA A 65 3.02 -5.78 34.29
C ALA A 65 1.79 -6.21 33.46
N ILE A 66 1.49 -5.53 32.34
CA ILE A 66 0.43 -5.90 31.39
C ILE A 66 0.86 -7.12 30.54
N SER A 67 2.10 -7.09 30.04
CA SER A 67 2.66 -8.15 29.19
C SER A 67 3.07 -9.40 29.99
N GLY A 68 3.33 -9.25 31.29
CA GLY A 68 3.65 -10.37 32.16
C GLY A 68 2.44 -11.28 32.42
N GLY A 69 2.69 -12.61 32.51
CA GLY A 69 1.65 -13.64 32.70
C GLY A 69 0.82 -13.48 33.99
N GLU A 70 -0.06 -14.43 34.29
CA GLU A 70 -1.10 -14.34 35.35
C GLU A 70 -0.63 -13.74 36.68
N ASN A 71 0.59 -14.06 37.14
CA ASN A 71 1.17 -13.54 38.39
C ASN A 71 1.41 -12.02 38.39
N SER A 72 1.61 -11.40 37.23
CA SER A 72 1.80 -9.95 37.07
C SER A 72 0.47 -9.20 37.21
N LYS A 73 -0.60 -9.79 36.68
CA LYS A 73 -1.97 -9.25 36.75
C LYS A 73 -2.48 -9.23 38.20
N GLU A 74 -2.10 -10.20 39.03
CA GLU A 74 -2.39 -10.20 40.48
C GLU A 74 -1.67 -9.08 41.24
N ARG A 75 -0.43 -8.74 40.86
CA ARG A 75 0.28 -7.61 41.50
C ARG A 75 -0.37 -6.27 41.17
N LEU A 76 -0.92 -6.12 39.96
CA LEU A 76 -1.64 -4.91 39.56
C LEU A 76 -3.02 -4.77 40.21
N SER A 77 -3.76 -5.87 40.39
CA SER A 77 -5.07 -5.85 41.06
C SER A 77 -4.96 -5.40 42.52
N SER A 78 -3.82 -5.63 43.17
CA SER A 78 -3.53 -5.15 44.53
C SER A 78 -3.42 -3.62 44.67
N ARG A 79 -3.29 -2.87 43.56
CA ARG A 79 -3.18 -1.39 43.55
C ARG A 79 -4.51 -0.64 43.40
N GLY A 80 -5.66 -1.31 43.49
CA GLY A 80 -6.96 -0.67 43.72
C GLY A 80 -7.84 -0.49 42.48
N GLY A 81 -8.21 -1.59 41.83
CA GLY A 81 -9.25 -1.66 40.80
C GLY A 81 -8.81 -2.50 39.58
N PRO A 82 -9.76 -3.09 38.81
CA PRO A 82 -9.41 -3.72 37.55
C PRO A 82 -8.82 -2.66 36.61
N LEU A 83 -7.59 -2.88 36.14
CA LEU A 83 -7.02 -2.06 35.08
C LEU A 83 -7.97 -2.10 33.87
N ARG A 84 -8.48 -0.94 33.50
CA ARG A 84 -9.27 -0.79 32.28
C ARG A 84 -8.26 -0.69 31.15
N GLU A 85 -8.20 -1.64 30.26
CA GLU A 85 -7.24 -1.66 29.15
C GLU A 85 -7.81 -0.91 27.94
N ILE A 86 -6.99 -0.10 27.24
CA ILE A 86 -7.36 0.37 25.90
C ILE A 86 -7.18 -0.81 24.95
N ARG A 87 -8.29 -1.31 24.39
CA ARG A 87 -8.26 -2.34 23.36
C ARG A 87 -8.20 -1.67 22.00
N CYS A 88 -7.00 -1.57 21.44
CA CYS A 88 -6.74 -0.94 20.16
C CYS A 88 -5.66 -1.74 19.43
N LEU A 89 -6.02 -2.35 18.31
CA LEU A 89 -5.19 -3.29 17.57
C LEU A 89 -4.61 -4.36 18.51
N GLU A 90 -5.49 -4.93 19.34
CA GLU A 90 -5.11 -5.92 20.34
C GLU A 90 -4.46 -7.12 19.65
N LEU A 91 -3.26 -7.52 20.09
CA LEU A 91 -2.56 -8.64 19.48
C LEU A 91 -3.12 -9.97 19.98
N ASN A 92 -3.16 -10.95 19.10
CA ASN A 92 -3.47 -12.32 19.45
C ASN A 92 -2.38 -12.90 20.37
N GLU A 93 -2.74 -13.35 21.57
CA GLU A 93 -1.79 -13.91 22.55
C GLU A 93 -0.97 -15.07 21.98
N LYS A 94 -1.59 -15.94 21.15
CA LYS A 94 -0.87 -17.06 20.51
C LYS A 94 0.21 -16.56 19.56
N PHE A 95 -0.06 -15.47 18.83
CA PHE A 95 0.90 -14.84 17.92
C PHE A 95 2.06 -14.23 18.69
N VAL A 96 1.78 -13.45 19.73
CA VAL A 96 2.82 -12.86 20.59
C VAL A 96 3.70 -13.95 21.20
N LYS A 97 3.09 -15.01 21.75
CA LYS A 97 3.82 -16.13 22.34
C LYS A 97 4.70 -16.88 21.33
N LEU A 98 4.24 -17.05 20.10
CA LEU A 98 4.99 -17.72 19.03
C LEU A 98 6.26 -16.94 18.64
N HIS A 99 6.23 -15.61 18.74
CA HIS A 99 7.30 -14.75 18.24
C HIS A 99 8.18 -14.09 19.32
N ARG A 100 7.82 -14.24 20.61
CA ARG A 100 8.50 -13.59 21.75
C ARG A 100 10.02 -13.79 21.83
N ASP A 101 10.53 -14.92 21.34
CA ASP A 101 11.97 -15.25 21.43
C ASP A 101 12.80 -14.48 20.39
N ARG A 102 12.15 -13.91 19.36
CA ARG A 102 12.80 -13.17 18.27
C ARG A 102 12.34 -11.73 18.16
N TRP A 103 11.14 -11.41 18.66
CA TRP A 103 10.51 -10.11 18.51
C TRP A 103 9.92 -9.63 19.84
N LYS A 104 10.22 -8.37 20.17
CA LYS A 104 9.46 -7.59 21.15
C LYS A 104 8.26 -7.00 20.42
N LEU A 105 7.06 -7.45 20.78
CA LEU A 105 5.80 -7.02 20.18
C LEU A 105 4.91 -6.40 21.25
N MET A 106 4.22 -5.33 20.89
CA MET A 106 3.13 -4.79 21.71
C MET A 106 2.03 -4.23 20.81
N SER A 107 0.79 -4.31 21.26
CA SER A 107 -0.34 -3.63 20.63
C SER A 107 -0.24 -2.12 20.81
N LEU A 108 -0.92 -1.38 19.93
CA LEU A 108 -1.07 0.07 20.10
C LEU A 108 -1.85 0.39 21.40
N GLY A 109 -2.83 -0.44 21.76
CA GLY A 109 -3.59 -0.33 23.00
C GLY A 109 -2.75 -0.46 24.27
N GLU A 110 -1.85 -1.45 24.33
CA GLU A 110 -0.89 -1.63 25.43
C GLU A 110 0.03 -0.40 25.56
N TYR A 111 0.53 0.11 24.42
CA TYR A 111 1.35 1.32 24.41
C TYR A 111 0.57 2.52 24.96
N LEU A 112 -0.64 2.80 24.45
CA LEU A 112 -1.45 3.92 24.91
C LEU A 112 -1.86 3.81 26.39
N THR A 113 -2.06 2.59 26.88
CA THR A 113 -2.37 2.30 28.29
C THR A 113 -1.17 2.60 29.20
N SER A 114 0.06 2.51 28.68
CA SER A 114 1.30 2.83 29.41
C SER A 114 1.55 4.33 29.59
N LEU A 115 0.83 5.19 28.85
CA LEU A 115 1.01 6.63 28.93
C LEU A 115 0.33 7.20 30.19
N ARG A 116 0.95 8.23 30.78
CA ARG A 116 0.47 8.96 31.96
C ARG A 116 0.56 10.46 31.71
N PRO A 117 -0.50 11.25 31.97
CA PRO A 117 -0.37 12.69 31.90
C PRO A 117 0.60 13.19 32.99
N SER A 118 1.61 13.94 32.58
CA SER A 118 2.49 14.69 33.47
C SER A 118 1.84 16.05 33.71
N LEU A 119 1.05 16.15 34.79
CA LEU A 119 0.41 17.39 35.19
C LEU A 119 1.39 18.24 36.01
N PRO A 120 1.81 19.42 35.52
CA PRO A 120 2.66 20.30 36.31
C PRO A 120 1.89 20.79 37.54
N GLY A 121 2.33 20.38 38.74
CA GLY A 121 1.84 20.93 40.01
C GLY A 121 0.98 20.02 40.90
N SER A 122 0.81 18.73 40.61
CA SER A 122 -0.01 17.82 41.43
C SER A 122 0.60 17.45 42.80
N SER A 123 1.69 18.10 43.24
CA SER A 123 2.30 17.86 44.55
C SER A 123 1.78 18.77 45.66
N ASN A 124 0.82 19.67 45.39
CA ASN A 124 0.15 20.46 46.42
C ASN A 124 -1.38 20.29 46.34
N GLU A 125 -1.93 19.64 47.36
CA GLU A 125 -3.35 19.28 47.59
C GLU A 125 -4.27 20.48 47.83
N ASN A 126 -4.26 21.50 46.98
CA ASN A 126 -5.30 22.54 47.04
C ASN A 126 -6.42 22.18 46.07
N GLU A 127 -7.47 21.54 46.61
CA GLU A 127 -8.65 20.97 45.93
C GLU A 127 -9.53 21.94 45.13
N ASP A 128 -9.20 23.23 45.06
CA ASP A 128 -10.10 24.25 44.49
C ASP A 128 -9.81 24.67 43.05
N ASP A 129 -8.76 24.14 42.40
CA ASP A 129 -8.47 24.48 41.00
C ASP A 129 -9.31 23.67 39.99
N LYS A 130 -10.64 23.87 40.06
CA LYS A 130 -11.64 23.27 39.16
C LYS A 130 -11.55 23.79 37.71
N GLY A 131 -10.64 24.73 37.42
CA GLY A 131 -10.54 25.40 36.12
C GLY A 131 -9.87 24.58 35.02
N PHE A 132 -8.91 23.72 35.37
CA PHE A 132 -8.08 23.02 34.38
C PHE A 132 -8.65 21.67 33.94
N GLY A 133 -9.36 20.97 34.84
CA GLY A 133 -9.88 19.62 34.60
C GLY A 133 -10.86 19.50 33.43
N GLY A 134 -11.55 20.59 33.05
CA GLY A 134 -12.49 20.59 31.92
C GLY A 134 -11.85 20.81 30.54
N LYS A 135 -10.65 21.41 30.48
CA LYS A 135 -10.01 21.79 29.20
C LYS A 135 -8.97 20.78 28.71
N LEU A 136 -8.36 20.04 29.63
CA LEU A 136 -7.38 19.00 29.29
C LEU A 136 -7.90 17.93 28.31
N PRO A 137 -9.15 17.41 28.43
CA PRO A 137 -9.68 16.41 27.48
C PRO A 137 -9.73 16.93 26.05
N GLN A 138 -10.30 18.12 25.87
CA GLN A 138 -10.45 18.77 24.55
C GLN A 138 -9.08 19.09 23.95
N PHE A 139 -8.14 19.48 24.80
CA PHE A 139 -6.78 19.75 24.39
C PHE A 139 -6.08 18.50 23.85
N ILE A 140 -6.08 17.41 24.62
CA ILE A 140 -5.46 16.15 24.22
C ILE A 140 -6.12 15.58 22.96
N GLU A 141 -7.45 15.69 22.87
CA GLU A 141 -8.21 15.29 21.69
C GLU A 141 -7.75 16.02 20.42
N MET A 142 -7.70 17.36 20.43
CA MET A 142 -7.25 18.16 19.28
C MET A 142 -5.82 17.82 18.85
N GLU A 143 -4.96 17.57 19.83
CA GLU A 143 -3.55 17.27 19.63
C GLU A 143 -3.30 15.86 19.07
N LEU A 144 -4.03 14.87 19.59
CA LEU A 144 -4.05 13.51 19.01
C LEU A 144 -4.62 13.52 17.60
N GLU A 145 -5.72 14.23 17.37
CA GLU A 145 -6.32 14.37 16.04
C GLU A 145 -5.31 14.96 15.04
N THR A 146 -4.64 16.05 15.43
CA THR A 146 -3.61 16.71 14.61
C THR A 146 -2.43 15.77 14.36
N THR A 147 -2.00 15.04 15.39
CA THR A 147 -0.87 14.10 15.29
C THR A 147 -1.21 12.93 14.37
N ILE A 148 -2.39 12.31 14.50
CA ILE A 148 -2.86 11.24 13.61
C ILE A 148 -2.96 11.75 12.18
N GLY A 149 -3.53 12.94 11.96
CA GLY A 149 -3.61 13.57 10.65
C GLY A 149 -2.23 13.82 10.03
N ALA A 150 -1.28 14.32 10.81
CA ALA A 150 0.10 14.55 10.38
C ALA A 150 0.82 13.23 10.05
N VAL A 151 0.67 12.20 10.89
CA VAL A 151 1.24 10.87 10.64
C VAL A 151 0.67 10.28 9.36
N LEU A 152 -0.65 10.33 9.14
CA LEU A 152 -1.28 9.82 7.93
C LEU A 152 -0.84 10.60 6.68
N LEU A 153 -0.73 11.93 6.75
CA LEU A 153 -0.21 12.74 5.64
C LEU A 153 1.25 12.44 5.34
N ARG A 154 2.04 12.24 6.39
CA ARG A 154 3.45 11.88 6.26
C ARG A 154 3.55 10.49 5.63
N ALA A 155 2.84 9.50 6.15
CA ALA A 155 2.82 8.10 5.72
C ALA A 155 2.28 7.86 4.31
N LEU A 156 1.16 8.48 3.97
CA LEU A 156 0.46 8.27 2.69
C LEU A 156 0.91 9.29 1.63
N GLY A 157 1.78 10.23 2.00
CA GLY A 157 2.25 11.30 1.15
C GLY A 157 1.19 12.36 0.92
N ARG A 158 1.61 13.51 0.37
CA ARG A 158 0.70 14.65 0.19
C ARG A 158 -0.45 14.37 -0.76
N ARG A 159 -0.24 13.53 -1.79
CA ARG A 159 -1.24 13.21 -2.81
C ARG A 159 -2.24 12.18 -2.31
N PHE A 160 -1.77 10.96 -2.04
CA PHE A 160 -2.66 9.88 -1.58
C PHE A 160 -3.17 10.18 -0.17
N GLY A 161 -2.33 10.62 0.77
CA GLY A 161 -2.79 11.10 2.07
C GLY A 161 -3.78 12.27 1.97
N GLY A 162 -3.54 13.24 1.09
CA GLY A 162 -4.49 14.33 0.83
C GLY A 162 -5.82 13.88 0.22
N ALA A 163 -5.84 12.75 -0.49
CA ALA A 163 -7.05 12.12 -1.04
C ALA A 163 -7.73 11.17 -0.02
N VAL A 164 -6.97 10.44 0.79
CA VAL A 164 -7.49 9.51 1.80
C VAL A 164 -7.94 10.22 3.08
N LEU A 165 -7.36 11.36 3.44
CA LEU A 165 -7.90 12.17 4.54
C LEU A 165 -9.39 12.52 4.31
N PRO A 166 -9.85 12.91 3.10
CA PRO A 166 -11.27 13.00 2.77
C PRO A 166 -12.09 11.73 3.00
N LEU A 167 -11.54 10.54 2.77
CA LEU A 167 -12.15 9.24 3.09
C LEU A 167 -12.35 9.03 4.59
N LEU A 168 -11.48 9.62 5.41
CA LEU A 168 -11.67 9.71 6.87
C LEU A 168 -12.72 10.77 7.26
N GLY A 169 -13.29 11.46 6.27
CA GLY A 169 -14.53 12.22 6.34
C GLY A 169 -14.34 13.73 6.31
N ILE A 170 -13.78 14.38 5.27
CA ILE A 170 -13.45 15.83 5.30
C ILE A 170 -14.62 16.83 5.37
N THR A 171 -15.88 16.42 5.21
CA THR A 171 -16.96 17.31 5.69
C THR A 171 -17.06 17.34 7.23
N ASP A 172 -16.40 16.39 7.91
CA ASP A 172 -16.50 16.09 9.34
C ASP A 172 -15.26 15.30 9.87
N ILE A 173 -14.01 15.66 9.50
CA ILE A 173 -12.79 14.97 10.01
C ILE A 173 -12.76 15.06 11.54
N GLN A 174 -13.29 16.18 12.05
CA GLN A 174 -13.67 16.41 13.43
C GLN A 174 -14.63 15.37 14.03
N SER A 175 -15.06 14.32 13.31
CA SER A 175 -15.91 13.29 13.88
C SER A 175 -15.35 11.88 13.86
N ARG A 176 -14.45 11.43 12.97
CA ARG A 176 -13.88 10.05 13.04
C ARG A 176 -12.51 10.00 13.70
N THR A 177 -11.52 10.75 13.21
CA THR A 177 -10.24 10.91 13.92
C THR A 177 -10.45 11.59 15.25
N ALA A 178 -11.35 12.57 15.32
CA ALA A 178 -11.85 13.07 16.57
C ALA A 178 -12.51 11.95 17.38
N LYS A 179 -13.48 11.16 16.90
CA LYS A 179 -14.05 10.06 17.73
C LYS A 179 -12.97 9.14 18.32
N ILE A 180 -11.94 8.78 17.58
CA ILE A 180 -10.80 8.01 18.10
C ILE A 180 -10.06 8.82 19.17
N ALA A 181 -9.67 10.06 18.85
CA ALA A 181 -8.99 10.97 19.77
C ALA A 181 -9.82 11.30 21.02
N THR A 182 -11.10 11.65 20.89
CA THR A 182 -12.11 11.81 21.94
C THR A 182 -12.23 10.53 22.76
N SER A 183 -12.22 9.35 22.15
CA SER A 183 -12.34 8.07 22.88
C SER A 183 -11.10 7.81 23.72
N ILE A 184 -9.90 8.01 23.16
CA ILE A 184 -8.62 7.89 23.87
C ILE A 184 -8.52 8.96 24.97
N ALA A 185 -8.81 10.22 24.65
CA ALA A 185 -8.77 11.34 25.59
C ALA A 185 -9.81 11.18 26.71
N SER A 186 -11.05 10.80 26.38
CA SER A 186 -12.09 10.49 27.36
C SER A 186 -11.67 9.33 28.26
N TRP A 187 -11.02 8.30 27.70
CA TRP A 187 -10.48 7.20 28.48
C TRP A 187 -9.42 7.70 29.47
N TRP A 188 -8.39 8.44 29.00
CA TRP A 188 -7.35 9.01 29.87
C TRP A 188 -7.92 9.87 30.98
N VAL A 189 -8.87 10.75 30.66
CA VAL A 189 -9.52 11.64 31.62
C VAL A 189 -10.35 10.85 32.62
N SER A 190 -11.13 9.88 32.16
CA SER A 190 -11.91 9.03 33.07
C SER A 190 -11.03 8.20 34.01
N HIS A 191 -9.86 7.76 33.55
CA HIS A 191 -9.01 6.87 34.33
C HIS A 191 -8.10 7.63 35.32
N TYR A 192 -7.60 8.81 34.93
CA TYR A 192 -6.65 9.57 35.75
C TYR A 192 -7.27 10.77 36.46
N VAL A 193 -8.36 11.35 35.94
CA VAL A 193 -8.95 12.60 36.47
C VAL A 193 -10.25 12.35 37.24
N VAL A 194 -11.09 11.41 36.80
CA VAL A 194 -12.42 11.17 37.38
C VAL A 194 -12.53 9.74 37.92
N ARG A 195 -11.94 9.49 39.09
CA ARG A 195 -11.80 8.15 39.67
C ARG A 195 -13.12 7.37 39.90
N ASP A 196 -14.28 8.01 39.99
CA ASP A 196 -15.46 7.37 40.62
C ASP A 196 -16.80 7.27 39.83
N HIS A 197 -16.99 7.77 38.59
CA HIS A 197 -18.39 7.95 38.08
C HIS A 197 -18.76 7.48 36.64
N LEU A 198 -17.92 6.78 35.88
CA LEU A 198 -18.25 6.37 34.49
C LEU A 198 -18.22 4.85 34.28
N GLU A 199 -18.93 4.10 35.12
CA GLU A 199 -18.62 2.68 35.33
C GLU A 199 -19.14 1.68 34.29
N GLN A 200 -20.27 1.85 33.58
CA GLN A 200 -20.80 0.72 32.76
C GLN A 200 -21.25 0.99 31.32
N LYS A 201 -21.77 2.18 30.98
CA LYS A 201 -22.44 2.38 29.68
C LYS A 201 -21.50 2.75 28.52
N LYS A 202 -20.24 3.11 28.78
CA LYS A 202 -19.24 3.48 27.75
C LYS A 202 -18.20 2.39 27.47
N GLN A 203 -18.14 1.31 28.25
CA GLN A 203 -17.16 0.24 28.06
C GLN A 203 -17.41 -0.59 26.78
N GLN A 204 -18.66 -0.69 26.32
CA GLN A 204 -18.98 -1.31 25.02
C GLN A 204 -18.49 -0.50 23.82
N LEU A 205 -18.24 0.81 23.95
CA LEU A 205 -17.80 1.68 22.85
C LEU A 205 -16.29 1.60 22.58
N LEU A 206 -15.51 0.96 23.44
CA LEU A 206 -14.06 0.77 23.29
C LEU A 206 -13.72 -0.68 22.87
N GLN A 207 -14.61 -1.34 22.12
CA GLN A 207 -14.27 -2.59 21.44
C GLN A 207 -13.45 -2.26 20.20
N ASP A 208 -12.15 -2.58 20.26
CA ASP A 208 -11.15 -2.43 19.19
C ASP A 208 -11.33 -1.20 18.26
N ALA A 209 -11.61 -0.05 18.90
CA ALA A 209 -11.98 1.20 18.23
C ALA A 209 -10.82 1.83 17.43
N GLY A 210 -9.62 1.23 17.50
CA GLY A 210 -8.46 1.58 16.69
C GLY A 210 -8.52 1.08 15.25
N THR A 211 -9.50 0.24 14.93
CA THR A 211 -9.85 0.02 13.53
C THR A 211 -10.40 1.32 12.97
N LEU A 212 -9.88 1.77 11.83
CA LEU A 212 -10.58 2.73 10.97
C LEU A 212 -11.49 1.88 10.08
N PRO A 213 -12.69 1.46 10.52
CA PRO A 213 -13.51 0.59 9.70
C PRO A 213 -13.93 1.38 8.45
N LEU A 214 -13.31 1.03 7.34
CA LEU A 214 -13.76 1.46 6.03
C LEU A 214 -14.74 0.40 5.55
N ASN A 215 -15.92 0.82 5.15
CA ASN A 215 -16.77 -0.04 4.34
C ASN A 215 -16.12 -0.15 2.96
N LEU A 216 -16.06 -1.36 2.40
CA LEU A 216 -15.56 -1.59 1.03
C LEU A 216 -16.26 -0.68 0.01
N SER A 217 -17.56 -0.44 0.19
CA SER A 217 -18.33 0.49 -0.66
C SER A 217 -17.93 1.96 -0.48
N GLU A 218 -17.49 2.39 0.71
CA GLU A 218 -16.97 3.75 0.95
C GLU A 218 -15.67 3.98 0.17
N MET A 219 -14.76 2.98 0.15
CA MET A 219 -13.52 3.04 -0.63
C MET A 219 -13.79 3.23 -2.13
N VAL A 220 -14.75 2.47 -2.68
CA VAL A 220 -15.13 2.52 -4.09
C VAL A 220 -15.89 3.79 -4.46
N ALA A 221 -16.81 4.25 -3.61
CA ALA A 221 -17.57 5.48 -3.84
C ALA A 221 -16.62 6.67 -4.00
N PHE A 222 -15.57 6.73 -3.19
CA PHE A 222 -14.55 7.76 -3.30
C PHE A 222 -13.69 7.66 -4.55
N ALA A 223 -13.25 6.45 -4.91
CA ALA A 223 -12.50 6.24 -6.14
C ALA A 223 -13.30 6.80 -7.36
N ASN A 224 -14.62 6.58 -7.36
CA ASN A 224 -15.54 7.16 -8.35
C ASN A 224 -15.76 8.68 -8.21
N LEU A 225 -15.73 9.25 -7.00
CA LEU A 225 -15.82 10.69 -6.80
C LEU A 225 -14.55 11.39 -7.30
N ASN A 226 -13.37 10.85 -7.00
CA ASN A 226 -12.10 11.37 -7.51
C ASN A 226 -12.03 11.36 -9.04
N GLU A 227 -12.58 10.34 -9.71
CA GLU A 227 -12.75 10.30 -11.19
C GLU A 227 -13.41 11.58 -11.71
N LYS A 228 -14.35 12.15 -10.95
CA LYS A 228 -15.14 13.31 -11.37
C LYS A 228 -14.53 14.65 -10.99
N PHE A 229 -13.72 14.70 -9.92
CA PHE A 229 -13.26 15.97 -9.35
C PHE A 229 -11.82 16.34 -9.70
N VAL A 230 -10.98 15.39 -10.13
CA VAL A 230 -9.55 15.67 -10.32
C VAL A 230 -9.05 15.14 -11.66
N PRO A 231 -8.70 16.03 -12.63
CA PRO A 231 -7.95 15.58 -13.81
C PRO A 231 -6.62 14.96 -13.36
N SER A 232 -6.18 13.89 -14.05
CA SER A 232 -4.98 13.08 -13.76
C SER A 232 -4.00 13.73 -12.76
N MET A 233 -4.02 13.28 -11.50
CA MET A 233 -3.03 13.69 -10.48
C MET A 233 -1.62 13.13 -10.77
N MET A 234 -1.47 12.35 -11.83
CA MET A 234 -0.20 11.75 -12.22
C MET A 234 0.50 12.63 -13.24
N GLU A 235 1.77 12.94 -12.96
CA GLU A 235 2.66 13.64 -13.89
C GLU A 235 3.03 12.74 -15.08
N VAL A 236 3.13 11.43 -14.83
CA VAL A 236 3.48 10.41 -15.81
C VAL A 236 2.33 9.44 -15.93
N LYS A 237 1.82 9.22 -17.15
CA LYS A 237 0.73 8.28 -17.42
C LYS A 237 1.14 6.85 -17.08
N SER A 238 0.20 6.00 -16.63
CA SER A 238 0.48 4.59 -16.29
C SER A 238 1.15 3.82 -17.43
N LEU A 239 0.75 4.09 -18.68
CA LEU A 239 1.33 3.44 -19.84
C LEU A 239 2.78 3.89 -20.11
N GLU A 240 3.10 5.15 -19.78
CA GLU A 240 4.47 5.66 -19.88
C GLU A 240 5.38 5.07 -18.80
N TRP A 241 4.87 4.86 -17.57
CA TRP A 241 5.58 4.08 -16.55
C TRP A 241 5.90 2.67 -17.04
N MET A 242 4.92 1.99 -17.62
CA MET A 242 5.11 0.66 -18.19
C MET A 242 6.14 0.63 -19.33
N ARG A 243 6.14 1.65 -20.22
CA ARG A 243 7.13 1.80 -21.29
C ARG A 243 8.55 1.90 -20.76
N ARG A 244 8.74 2.66 -19.68
CA ARG A 244 10.03 2.77 -18.97
C ARG A 244 10.40 1.47 -18.27
N GLY A 245 9.39 0.69 -17.89
CA GLY A 245 9.50 -0.59 -17.19
C GLY A 245 9.59 -0.46 -15.67
N GLU A 246 9.57 0.75 -15.14
CA GLU A 246 9.77 1.03 -13.72
C GLU A 246 8.50 1.56 -13.07
N VAL A 247 8.30 1.25 -11.78
CA VAL A 247 7.28 1.90 -10.95
C VAL A 247 8.02 2.58 -9.82
N GLY A 248 7.79 3.89 -9.65
CA GLY A 248 8.41 4.68 -8.61
C GLY A 248 8.04 4.20 -7.20
N TYR A 249 8.99 3.54 -6.55
CA TYR A 249 9.31 3.72 -5.13
C TYR A 249 10.82 3.49 -4.93
N SER A 250 11.62 4.39 -5.52
CA SER A 250 12.91 4.75 -4.96
C SER A 250 13.18 6.23 -5.23
N PRO A 251 13.76 6.95 -4.25
CA PRO A 251 14.31 8.29 -4.46
C PRO A 251 15.38 8.30 -5.58
N THR A 252 15.98 7.15 -5.89
CA THR A 252 17.34 7.12 -6.43
C THR A 252 17.52 7.03 -7.94
N PHE A 253 16.45 7.15 -8.72
CA PHE A 253 16.55 7.52 -10.13
C PHE A 253 15.79 8.84 -10.32
N GLY A 254 16.43 9.93 -9.84
CA GLY A 254 15.96 11.31 -9.99
C GLY A 254 15.88 11.80 -11.45
N LYS A 255 16.17 10.92 -12.40
CA LYS A 255 15.89 11.07 -13.83
C LYS A 255 15.33 9.74 -14.35
N PRO A 256 14.28 9.77 -15.20
CA PRO A 256 14.01 8.63 -16.08
C PRO A 256 15.33 8.21 -16.73
N LEU A 257 15.56 6.90 -16.91
CA LEU A 257 16.58 6.40 -17.85
C LEU A 257 16.43 7.26 -19.11
N ALA A 258 17.49 8.01 -19.44
CA ALA A 258 17.44 9.28 -20.18
C ALA A 258 16.30 9.36 -21.20
N ASN A 259 15.57 10.49 -21.25
CA ASN A 259 14.63 10.76 -22.33
C ASN A 259 15.34 10.50 -23.67
N GLU A 260 14.93 9.45 -24.38
CA GLU A 260 15.32 9.23 -25.78
C GLU A 260 14.81 10.38 -26.67
N GLU A 261 13.82 11.13 -26.19
CA GLU A 261 13.12 12.16 -26.94
C GLU A 261 13.05 13.46 -26.13
N GLU A 262 14.08 14.28 -26.26
CA GLU A 262 14.00 15.73 -26.50
C GLU A 262 15.44 16.26 -26.63
N ASN A 263 16.16 15.74 -27.63
CA ASN A 263 17.17 16.57 -28.29
C ASN A 263 16.41 17.67 -29.06
N ASN A 264 15.84 18.62 -28.31
CA ASN A 264 15.70 19.96 -28.84
C ASN A 264 17.11 20.37 -29.26
N GLU A 265 17.24 20.78 -30.52
CA GLU A 265 18.46 21.21 -31.22
C GLU A 265 19.10 22.45 -30.57
N SER A 266 19.36 22.45 -29.27
CA SER A 266 20.25 23.41 -28.63
C SER A 266 21.68 22.98 -28.91
N ASP A 267 22.31 23.71 -29.83
CA ASP A 267 23.62 23.54 -30.46
C ASP A 267 24.85 23.55 -29.52
N ASP A 268 24.70 23.25 -28.22
CA ASP A 268 25.81 23.22 -27.27
C ASP A 268 26.61 21.91 -27.41
N LYS A 269 27.56 21.95 -28.35
CA LYS A 269 28.61 20.95 -28.62
C LYS A 269 29.67 20.90 -27.51
N ASP A 270 29.28 20.71 -26.26
CA ASP A 270 30.25 20.42 -25.20
C ASP A 270 30.29 18.92 -24.88
N ASN A 271 31.52 18.39 -24.79
CA ASN A 271 31.87 16.97 -24.73
C ASN A 271 31.44 16.30 -23.40
N THR A 272 30.16 16.29 -23.07
CA THR A 272 29.65 15.42 -21.99
C THR A 272 29.56 14.00 -22.52
N GLU A 273 30.53 13.19 -22.11
CA GLU A 273 30.56 11.73 -22.27
C GLU A 273 29.17 11.17 -21.92
N LYS A 274 28.42 10.70 -22.93
CA LYS A 274 27.06 10.18 -22.73
C LYS A 274 27.15 9.02 -21.74
N SER A 275 26.46 9.14 -20.61
CA SER A 275 26.34 8.03 -19.67
C SER A 275 25.86 6.79 -20.41
N PRO A 276 26.50 5.62 -20.22
CA PRO A 276 26.12 4.40 -20.92
C PRO A 276 24.64 4.08 -20.64
N ASP A 277 23.91 3.70 -21.69
CA ASP A 277 22.55 3.21 -21.55
C ASP A 277 22.58 1.91 -20.75
N LEU A 278 21.99 1.93 -19.55
CA LEU A 278 22.00 0.80 -18.62
C LEU A 278 21.10 -0.35 -19.10
N ILE A 279 20.10 -0.06 -19.94
CA ILE A 279 19.13 -1.06 -20.39
C ILE A 279 18.93 -0.90 -21.91
N PRO A 280 19.97 -1.24 -22.70
CA PRO A 280 19.93 -1.08 -24.14
C PRO A 280 18.90 -2.01 -24.79
N ASN A 281 18.51 -1.68 -26.02
CA ASN A 281 17.69 -2.54 -26.88
C ASN A 281 18.50 -2.95 -28.13
N PRO A 282 18.92 -4.22 -28.29
CA PRO A 282 18.58 -5.38 -27.45
C PRO A 282 19.33 -5.43 -26.11
N PHE A 283 18.68 -5.98 -25.09
CA PHE A 283 19.31 -6.30 -23.81
C PHE A 283 19.90 -7.72 -23.84
N VAL A 284 21.23 -7.84 -23.83
CA VAL A 284 21.94 -9.11 -23.81
C VAL A 284 22.32 -9.48 -22.37
N VAL A 285 21.67 -10.50 -21.80
CA VAL A 285 21.79 -10.85 -20.37
C VAL A 285 23.23 -11.12 -19.95
N SER A 286 23.99 -11.92 -20.73
CA SER A 286 25.38 -12.25 -20.42
C SER A 286 26.32 -11.03 -20.34
N LEU A 287 25.99 -9.96 -21.06
CA LEU A 287 26.82 -8.76 -21.17
C LEU A 287 26.32 -7.63 -20.25
N HIS A 288 25.01 -7.42 -20.19
CA HIS A 288 24.42 -6.22 -19.61
C HIS A 288 23.92 -6.42 -18.17
N TRP A 289 23.63 -7.63 -17.71
CA TRP A 289 23.00 -7.84 -16.40
C TRP A 289 23.80 -7.26 -15.22
N HIS A 290 25.08 -7.64 -15.10
CA HIS A 290 25.93 -7.14 -14.01
C HIS A 290 26.29 -5.66 -14.20
N ALA A 291 26.58 -5.24 -15.43
CA ALA A 291 26.90 -3.84 -15.73
C ALA A 291 25.72 -2.91 -15.41
N ALA A 292 24.48 -3.33 -15.69
CA ALA A 292 23.28 -2.59 -15.34
C ALA A 292 23.13 -2.48 -13.82
N ILE A 293 23.29 -3.59 -13.07
CA ILE A 293 23.24 -3.56 -11.59
C ILE A 293 24.30 -2.61 -11.03
N GLU A 294 25.55 -2.70 -11.48
CA GLU A 294 26.64 -1.83 -11.02
C GLU A 294 26.39 -0.35 -11.36
N GLY A 295 25.85 -0.07 -12.55
CA GLY A 295 25.46 1.28 -12.95
C GLY A 295 24.31 1.84 -12.08
N LEU A 296 23.30 1.02 -11.79
CA LEU A 296 22.21 1.37 -10.88
C LEU A 296 22.75 1.62 -9.44
N GLU A 297 23.69 0.79 -8.96
CA GLU A 297 24.37 0.98 -7.67
C GLU A 297 25.23 2.26 -7.64
N SER A 298 25.88 2.61 -8.75
CA SER A 298 26.66 3.84 -8.85
C SER A 298 25.79 5.09 -8.74
N LEU A 299 24.60 5.05 -9.35
CA LEU A 299 23.61 6.12 -9.24
C LEU A 299 23.05 6.25 -7.81
N LEU A 300 22.91 5.14 -7.09
CA LEU A 300 22.57 5.15 -5.64
C LEU A 300 23.68 5.82 -4.82
N LYS A 301 24.94 5.51 -5.12
CA LYS A 301 26.13 6.03 -4.42
C LYS A 301 26.37 7.52 -4.65
N SER A 302 26.13 8.02 -5.86
CA SER A 302 26.47 9.40 -6.23
C SER A 302 25.62 10.44 -5.49
N GLY A 303 24.48 10.03 -4.91
CA GLY A 303 23.54 10.94 -4.29
C GLY A 303 22.94 11.97 -5.26
N ASP A 304 23.21 11.87 -6.58
CA ASP A 304 22.77 12.78 -7.65
C ASP A 304 21.29 12.56 -8.02
N THR A 305 20.53 12.34 -6.97
CA THR A 305 19.12 11.99 -7.03
C THR A 305 18.38 13.29 -6.82
N THR A 306 18.43 14.11 -7.88
CA THR A 306 17.86 15.45 -7.93
C THR A 306 16.40 15.45 -7.50
N THR A 307 16.06 16.32 -6.54
CA THR A 307 14.70 16.71 -6.12
C THR A 307 13.68 15.58 -6.20
N PHE A 308 13.73 14.69 -5.21
CA PHE A 308 12.73 13.66 -5.02
C PHE A 308 11.31 14.24 -5.03
N PRO A 309 10.32 13.59 -5.65
CA PRO A 309 8.94 13.86 -5.29
C PRO A 309 8.80 13.64 -3.78
N ASP A 310 8.14 14.58 -3.08
CA ASP A 310 7.83 14.56 -1.65
C ASP A 310 7.12 13.24 -1.27
N THR A 311 7.87 12.16 -1.14
CA THR A 311 7.38 10.86 -0.68
C THR A 311 7.63 10.75 0.83
N PRO A 312 6.73 10.08 1.55
CA PRO A 312 6.77 9.84 3.00
C PRO A 312 8.15 9.52 3.59
N ASN A 313 8.90 8.68 2.87
CA ASN A 313 10.18 8.15 3.31
C ASN A 313 11.38 8.95 2.77
N ALA A 314 11.18 9.92 1.86
CA ALA A 314 12.26 10.78 1.36
C ALA A 314 12.68 11.87 2.35
N GLU A 315 11.86 12.17 3.36
CA GLU A 315 12.22 13.11 4.43
C GLU A 315 13.18 12.51 5.48
N ALA A 316 13.29 11.18 5.54
CA ALA A 316 14.48 10.55 6.10
C ALA A 316 15.60 10.79 5.10
N ARG A 317 16.20 11.99 5.14
CA ARG A 317 17.49 12.25 4.52
C ARG A 317 18.43 11.19 5.10
N GLU A 318 18.64 10.10 4.39
CA GLU A 318 19.73 9.18 4.66
C GLU A 318 20.96 10.05 4.77
N SER A 319 21.45 10.21 5.99
CA SER A 319 22.55 11.10 6.32
C SER A 319 23.82 10.52 5.70
N MET A 320 24.05 10.74 4.40
CA MET A 320 25.20 10.24 3.63
C MET A 320 25.75 8.90 4.15
N VAL A 321 24.87 7.92 4.37
CA VAL A 321 25.33 6.59 4.77
C VAL A 321 25.96 5.99 3.54
N GLU A 322 27.21 5.53 3.67
CA GLU A 322 27.92 4.85 2.60
C GLU A 322 27.05 3.69 2.09
N TYR A 323 26.76 3.67 0.79
CA TYR A 323 25.95 2.60 0.20
C TYR A 323 26.71 1.28 0.28
N ASP A 324 26.19 0.37 1.10
CA ASP A 324 26.65 -1.02 1.17
C ASP A 324 25.65 -1.93 0.41
N PRO A 325 26.08 -2.64 -0.65
CA PRO A 325 25.21 -3.53 -1.41
C PRO A 325 24.66 -4.70 -0.59
N GLU A 326 25.32 -5.11 0.49
CA GLU A 326 24.90 -6.24 1.33
C GLU A 326 24.07 -5.81 2.54
N ASP A 327 23.85 -4.50 2.71
CA ASP A 327 23.06 -3.94 3.78
C ASP A 327 21.57 -4.30 3.64
N ARG A 328 20.94 -4.58 4.78
CA ARG A 328 19.52 -4.92 4.94
C ARG A 328 18.83 -3.98 5.93
N SER A 329 19.51 -2.96 6.43
CA SER A 329 18.95 -2.02 7.39
C SER A 329 17.89 -1.12 6.75
N PHE A 330 16.91 -0.72 7.55
CA PHE A 330 16.00 0.38 7.22
C PHE A 330 16.56 1.70 7.76
N PRO A 331 16.06 2.86 7.27
CA PRO A 331 16.33 4.13 7.90
C PRO A 331 15.95 4.14 9.39
N GLU A 332 16.74 4.87 10.19
CA GLU A 332 16.47 5.05 11.62
C GLU A 332 15.04 5.56 11.88
N PRO A 333 14.29 4.95 12.82
CA PRO A 333 12.94 5.41 13.14
C PRO A 333 12.93 6.86 13.62
N SER A 334 11.92 7.62 13.19
CA SER A 334 11.76 9.03 13.55
C SER A 334 10.65 9.22 14.58
N PRO A 335 10.83 10.04 15.63
CA PRO A 335 9.79 10.29 16.61
C PRO A 335 8.51 10.84 15.97
N ILE A 336 7.34 10.37 16.43
CA ILE A 336 6.05 10.89 15.96
C ILE A 336 5.73 12.23 16.61
N ASN A 337 5.68 12.21 17.95
CA ASN A 337 5.37 13.36 18.78
C ASN A 337 5.87 13.06 20.19
N GLU A 338 7.12 13.40 20.50
CA GLU A 338 7.76 13.06 21.78
C GLU A 338 6.99 13.59 23.01
N ARG A 339 6.16 14.61 22.82
CA ARG A 339 5.39 15.23 23.91
C ARG A 339 4.11 14.46 24.24
N LEU A 340 3.40 13.96 23.24
CA LEU A 340 2.12 13.25 23.42
C LEU A 340 2.28 11.74 23.42
N LEU A 341 3.20 11.25 22.60
CA LEU A 341 3.48 9.85 22.32
C LEU A 341 4.99 9.62 22.55
N PRO A 342 5.48 9.79 23.79
CA PRO A 342 6.88 9.58 24.12
C PRO A 342 7.32 8.19 23.70
N ASP A 343 8.54 8.10 23.15
CA ASP A 343 9.17 6.89 22.64
C ASP A 343 8.49 6.22 21.43
N LEU A 344 7.33 6.68 20.96
CA LEU A 344 6.71 6.13 19.74
C LEU A 344 7.30 6.78 18.48
N HIS A 345 7.78 5.94 17.58
CA HIS A 345 8.45 6.34 16.36
C HIS A 345 7.77 5.75 15.12
N LEU A 346 7.87 6.47 14.01
CA LEU A 346 7.62 5.97 12.67
C LEU A 346 8.88 5.30 12.16
N GLY A 347 8.79 3.99 11.90
CA GLY A 347 9.88 3.19 11.39
C GLY A 347 9.77 1.72 11.81
N TRP A 348 10.67 0.90 11.30
CA TRP A 348 10.66 -0.54 11.49
C TRP A 348 11.45 -1.02 12.72
N GLY A 349 12.04 -0.10 13.50
CA GLY A 349 12.90 -0.44 14.63
C GLY A 349 14.10 -1.27 14.20
N ASP A 350 14.35 -2.38 14.89
CA ASP A 350 15.44 -3.33 14.60
C ASP A 350 15.15 -4.28 13.42
N ALA A 351 14.02 -4.12 12.71
CA ALA A 351 13.72 -5.02 11.61
C ALA A 351 14.72 -4.86 10.47
N GLN A 352 14.99 -5.97 9.79
CA GLN A 352 15.79 -5.99 8.57
C GLN A 352 14.88 -6.15 7.36
N CYS A 353 15.34 -5.68 6.20
CA CYS A 353 14.72 -5.97 4.93
C CYS A 353 14.93 -7.45 4.57
N THR A 354 13.92 -8.05 3.94
CA THR A 354 13.99 -9.42 3.42
C THR A 354 15.05 -9.58 2.33
N HIS A 355 15.54 -8.48 1.76
CA HIS A 355 16.54 -8.43 0.71
C HIS A 355 17.68 -7.44 1.05
N THR A 356 18.88 -7.74 0.56
CA THR A 356 19.99 -6.79 0.50
C THR A 356 19.69 -5.66 -0.49
N LYS A 357 20.34 -4.50 -0.35
CA LYS A 357 20.23 -3.40 -1.33
C LYS A 357 20.53 -3.85 -2.77
N ARG A 358 21.54 -4.71 -2.97
CA ARG A 358 21.85 -5.30 -4.28
C ARG A 358 20.75 -6.20 -4.82
N GLU A 359 20.19 -7.07 -3.99
CA GLU A 359 19.05 -7.91 -4.40
C GLU A 359 17.86 -7.05 -4.80
N ILE A 360 17.57 -5.96 -4.08
CA ILE A 360 16.50 -5.01 -4.45
C ILE A 360 16.77 -4.40 -5.84
N VAL A 361 18.02 -3.99 -6.14
CA VAL A 361 18.40 -3.48 -7.46
C VAL A 361 18.23 -4.54 -8.55
N ALA A 362 18.64 -5.79 -8.30
CA ALA A 362 18.47 -6.89 -9.23
C ALA A 362 16.98 -7.21 -9.49
N ASN A 363 16.15 -7.22 -8.43
CA ASN A 363 14.70 -7.40 -8.53
C ASN A 363 14.10 -6.30 -9.42
N ARG A 364 14.51 -5.04 -9.22
CA ARG A 364 14.04 -3.90 -10.04
C ARG A 364 14.45 -4.03 -11.49
N LEU A 365 15.70 -4.40 -11.78
CA LEU A 365 16.14 -4.63 -13.16
C LEU A 365 15.29 -5.71 -13.84
N MET A 366 15.01 -6.81 -13.15
CA MET A 366 14.14 -7.86 -13.69
C MET A 366 12.71 -7.38 -13.93
N CYS A 367 12.14 -6.57 -13.03
CA CYS A 367 10.85 -5.92 -13.25
C CYS A 367 10.86 -5.07 -14.52
N VAL A 368 11.92 -4.27 -14.74
CA VAL A 368 12.06 -3.45 -15.95
C VAL A 368 12.05 -4.31 -17.20
N LEU A 369 12.80 -5.41 -17.22
CA LEU A 369 12.82 -6.32 -18.36
C LEU A 369 11.43 -6.92 -18.63
N PHE A 370 10.75 -7.44 -17.61
CA PHE A 370 9.41 -8.02 -17.79
C PHE A 370 8.35 -6.98 -18.17
N ASN A 371 8.41 -5.78 -17.62
CA ASN A 371 7.48 -4.70 -17.95
C ASN A 371 7.69 -4.19 -19.38
N LYS A 372 8.94 -3.97 -19.81
CA LYS A 372 9.27 -3.59 -21.20
C LYS A 372 8.88 -4.69 -22.20
N LEU A 373 9.14 -5.96 -21.88
CA LEU A 373 8.68 -7.09 -22.71
C LEU A 373 7.15 -7.17 -22.76
N SER A 374 6.46 -6.87 -21.66
CA SER A 374 4.99 -6.79 -21.64
C SER A 374 4.47 -5.63 -22.48
N TYR A 375 5.18 -4.49 -22.47
CA TYR A 375 4.82 -3.31 -23.26
C TYR A 375 4.85 -3.57 -24.78
N ASN A 376 5.58 -4.59 -25.24
CA ASN A 376 5.52 -5.02 -26.64
C ASN A 376 4.11 -5.40 -27.10
N TYR A 377 3.22 -5.86 -26.21
CA TYR A 377 1.81 -6.08 -26.58
C TYR A 377 1.12 -4.77 -27.00
N TYR A 378 1.45 -3.66 -26.35
CA TYR A 378 0.96 -2.34 -26.75
C TYR A 378 1.58 -1.87 -28.07
N LYS A 379 2.90 -1.98 -28.23
CA LYS A 379 3.59 -1.63 -29.48
C LYS A 379 3.05 -2.39 -30.67
N ARG A 380 2.82 -3.70 -30.51
CA ARG A 380 2.19 -4.55 -31.54
C ARG A 380 0.79 -4.09 -31.88
N GLU A 381 -0.04 -3.79 -30.88
CA GLU A 381 -1.36 -3.21 -31.12
C GLU A 381 -1.29 -1.89 -31.92
N GLN A 382 -0.27 -1.05 -31.67
CA GLN A 382 0.00 0.16 -32.45
C GLN A 382 0.70 -0.08 -33.79
N LYS A 383 0.97 -1.34 -34.16
CA LYS A 383 1.69 -1.75 -35.38
C LYS A 383 3.13 -1.21 -35.44
N GLU A 384 3.74 -0.98 -34.29
CA GLU A 384 5.14 -0.57 -34.18
C GLU A 384 6.07 -1.78 -34.32
N SER A 385 7.16 -1.61 -35.09
CA SER A 385 8.15 -2.67 -35.34
C SER A 385 9.34 -2.65 -34.39
N ASP A 386 9.61 -1.52 -33.74
CA ASP A 386 10.71 -1.37 -32.78
C ASP A 386 10.31 -1.98 -31.42
N LEU A 387 10.38 -3.30 -31.32
CA LEU A 387 10.07 -4.01 -30.08
C LEU A 387 11.28 -4.04 -29.15
N PHE A 388 11.02 -4.06 -27.84
CA PHE A 388 12.07 -4.35 -26.87
C PHE A 388 12.47 -5.83 -26.94
N VAL A 389 13.76 -6.10 -27.08
CA VAL A 389 14.30 -7.45 -27.28
C VAL A 389 15.26 -7.80 -26.16
N VAL A 390 15.13 -9.02 -25.62
CA VAL A 390 16.10 -9.64 -24.72
C VAL A 390 16.79 -10.80 -25.43
N LYS A 391 18.10 -10.98 -25.20
CA LYS A 391 18.89 -12.15 -25.63
C LYS A 391 19.64 -12.71 -24.44
N MET A 392 19.77 -14.03 -24.35
CA MET A 392 20.51 -14.65 -23.24
C MET A 392 22.03 -14.49 -23.37
N ASP A 393 22.55 -14.50 -24.59
CA ASP A 393 23.98 -14.39 -24.88
C ASP A 393 24.27 -13.58 -26.16
N GLU A 394 25.56 -13.30 -26.38
CA GLU A 394 26.07 -12.50 -27.51
C GLU A 394 26.14 -13.26 -28.84
N SER A 395 25.81 -14.56 -28.87
CA SER A 395 25.88 -15.37 -30.09
C SER A 395 25.00 -14.76 -31.19
N ALA A 396 25.51 -14.76 -32.41
CA ALA A 396 24.74 -14.34 -33.58
C ALA A 396 23.44 -15.17 -33.76
N ASN A 397 23.42 -16.39 -33.22
CA ASN A 397 22.27 -17.29 -33.25
C ASN A 397 21.41 -17.23 -31.98
N ALA A 398 21.71 -16.34 -31.02
CA ALA A 398 20.93 -16.19 -29.81
C ALA A 398 19.48 -15.83 -30.15
N LYS A 399 18.53 -16.63 -29.66
CA LYS A 399 17.11 -16.43 -29.91
C LYS A 399 16.68 -15.08 -29.33
N ALA A 400 16.13 -14.21 -30.18
CA ALA A 400 15.50 -12.98 -29.74
C ALA A 400 14.23 -13.29 -28.96
N VAL A 401 14.12 -12.70 -27.77
CA VAL A 401 12.96 -12.84 -26.88
C VAL A 401 12.24 -11.50 -26.81
N ILE A 402 10.94 -11.52 -27.14
CA ILE A 402 10.12 -10.31 -27.26
C ILE A 402 8.84 -10.36 -26.41
N CYS A 403 8.68 -11.39 -25.58
CA CYS A 403 7.54 -11.55 -24.68
C CYS A 403 7.98 -12.13 -23.33
N PRO A 404 7.29 -11.79 -22.23
CA PRO A 404 7.74 -12.09 -20.87
C PRO A 404 7.84 -13.60 -20.58
N GLN A 405 6.88 -14.40 -21.05
CA GLN A 405 6.87 -15.86 -20.86
C GLN A 405 8.04 -16.56 -21.58
N SER A 406 8.43 -16.06 -22.76
CA SER A 406 9.60 -16.61 -23.47
C SER A 406 10.90 -16.25 -22.77
N PHE A 407 10.96 -15.11 -22.09
CA PHE A 407 12.12 -14.75 -21.28
C PHE A 407 12.23 -15.62 -20.04
N LEU A 408 11.11 -15.86 -19.35
CA LEU A 408 11.09 -16.80 -18.24
C LEU A 408 11.49 -18.21 -18.68
N GLN A 409 11.02 -18.68 -19.85
CA GLN A 409 11.45 -19.95 -20.42
C GLN A 409 12.95 -19.98 -20.70
N ALA A 410 13.52 -18.90 -21.24
CA ALA A 410 14.96 -18.81 -21.50
C ALA A 410 15.79 -18.85 -20.20
N LEU A 411 15.27 -18.27 -19.09
CA LEU A 411 15.89 -18.41 -17.77
C LEU A 411 15.85 -19.85 -17.29
N LEU A 412 14.71 -20.54 -17.41
CA LEU A 412 14.58 -21.96 -17.05
C LEU A 412 15.53 -22.84 -17.86
N ASP A 413 15.63 -22.61 -19.17
CA ASP A 413 16.55 -23.33 -20.07
C ASP A 413 18.03 -23.09 -19.69
N ALA A 414 18.33 -21.91 -19.12
CA ALA A 414 19.64 -21.56 -18.56
C ALA A 414 19.88 -22.11 -17.13
N GLY A 415 19.00 -22.97 -16.62
CA GLY A 415 19.17 -23.66 -15.33
C GLY A 415 18.67 -22.87 -14.12
N HIS A 416 17.77 -21.91 -14.31
CA HIS A 416 17.10 -21.23 -13.20
C HIS A 416 15.93 -22.07 -12.66
N HIS A 417 15.59 -21.84 -11.41
CA HIS A 417 14.39 -22.36 -10.77
C HIS A 417 13.41 -21.22 -10.52
N VAL A 418 12.13 -21.49 -10.76
CA VAL A 418 11.06 -20.51 -10.66
C VAL A 418 9.93 -21.06 -9.83
N GLU A 419 9.41 -20.23 -8.93
CA GLU A 419 8.18 -20.45 -8.19
C GLU A 419 7.22 -19.28 -8.44
N MET A 420 5.95 -19.57 -8.71
CA MET A 420 4.94 -18.53 -8.92
C MET A 420 3.67 -18.89 -8.15
N CYS A 421 3.13 -17.92 -7.40
CA CYS A 421 1.95 -18.13 -6.58
C CYS A 421 1.26 -16.79 -6.22
N PRO A 422 -0.07 -16.69 -6.25
CA PRO A 422 -0.77 -15.54 -5.69
C PRO A 422 -0.67 -15.53 -4.16
N ARG A 423 -0.08 -14.47 -3.62
CA ARG A 423 0.08 -14.27 -2.19
C ARG A 423 -0.54 -12.97 -1.71
N SER A 424 -0.83 -12.95 -0.42
CA SER A 424 -1.31 -11.77 0.27
C SER A 424 -0.74 -11.68 1.68
N HIS A 425 -0.51 -10.47 2.16
CA HIS A 425 -0.12 -10.17 3.53
C HIS A 425 -0.83 -8.89 4.00
N ILE A 426 -0.67 -8.52 5.26
CA ILE A 426 -1.24 -7.29 5.82
C ILE A 426 -0.65 -6.06 5.12
N THR A 427 -1.48 -5.19 4.53
CA THR A 427 -0.93 -3.95 3.97
C THR A 427 -0.53 -2.99 5.09
N SER A 428 0.68 -2.47 5.00
CA SER A 428 1.18 -1.41 5.88
C SER A 428 1.21 -0.04 5.19
N PHE A 429 1.07 0.02 3.86
CA PHE A 429 1.38 1.19 3.04
C PHE A 429 2.77 1.79 3.35
N GLY A 430 3.73 0.95 3.74
CA GLY A 430 5.07 1.40 4.15
C GLY A 430 5.10 2.10 5.52
N VAL A 431 4.00 2.09 6.27
CA VAL A 431 3.90 2.63 7.62
C VAL A 431 4.31 1.57 8.61
N ALA A 432 5.17 1.92 9.54
CA ALA A 432 5.53 1.06 10.65
C ALA A 432 5.63 1.89 11.93
N LEU A 433 5.25 1.27 13.03
CA LEU A 433 5.35 1.85 14.36
C LEU A 433 6.27 0.99 15.21
N CYS A 434 7.16 1.66 15.93
CA CYS A 434 7.98 1.03 16.95
C CYS A 434 8.11 1.94 18.16
N VAL A 435 8.38 1.33 19.30
CA VAL A 435 8.59 2.01 20.57
C VAL A 435 10.04 1.84 20.95
N LYS A 436 10.70 2.95 21.26
CA LYS A 436 12.09 2.97 21.70
C LYS A 436 12.18 2.45 23.13
N GLU A 437 12.94 1.38 23.33
CA GLU A 437 13.26 0.83 24.65
C GLU A 437 14.71 1.12 25.02
N LYS A 438 15.12 0.78 26.24
CA LYS A 438 16.52 0.89 26.67
C LYS A 438 17.47 0.00 25.84
N ASP A 439 16.99 -1.19 25.46
CA ASP A 439 17.78 -2.24 24.80
C ASP A 439 17.20 -2.59 23.42
N GLY A 440 16.92 -1.58 22.59
CA GLY A 440 16.42 -1.74 21.21
C GLY A 440 14.97 -1.29 21.03
N TRP A 441 14.25 -1.93 20.11
CA TRP A 441 12.90 -1.51 19.71
C TRP A 441 11.83 -2.57 19.99
N THR A 442 10.67 -2.11 20.43
CA THR A 442 9.43 -2.93 20.47
C THR A 442 8.60 -2.59 19.24
N ASN A 443 8.28 -3.59 18.41
CA ASN A 443 7.45 -3.40 17.22
C ASN A 443 5.97 -3.31 17.59
N VAL A 444 5.25 -2.38 16.95
CA VAL A 444 3.81 -2.19 17.10
C VAL A 444 3.13 -2.55 15.77
N PRO A 445 2.59 -3.77 15.63
CA PRO A 445 1.86 -4.15 14.42
C PRO A 445 0.69 -3.20 14.17
N ILE A 446 0.50 -2.82 12.91
CA ILE A 446 -0.61 -1.98 12.48
C ILE A 446 -1.38 -2.65 11.34
N GLY A 447 -2.67 -2.36 11.29
CA GLY A 447 -3.54 -2.87 10.24
C GLY A 447 -4.75 -1.96 10.06
N LEU A 448 -5.19 -1.80 8.81
CA LEU A 448 -6.46 -1.16 8.50
C LEU A 448 -7.50 -2.25 8.30
N PHE A 449 -8.62 -2.21 9.01
CA PHE A 449 -9.64 -3.26 8.94
C PHE A 449 -10.82 -2.85 8.07
N LEU A 450 -11.18 -3.74 7.17
CA LEU A 450 -12.30 -3.62 6.25
C LEU A 450 -13.49 -4.36 6.83
N ARG A 451 -14.67 -3.73 6.78
CA ARG A 451 -15.92 -4.42 7.12
C ARG A 451 -16.32 -5.33 5.97
N SER A 452 -16.46 -6.63 6.23
CA SER A 452 -16.83 -7.61 5.19
C SER A 452 -18.30 -7.52 4.77
N GLY A 453 -19.16 -6.92 5.61
CA GLY A 453 -20.62 -6.92 5.44
C GLY A 453 -21.31 -8.19 5.96
N TYR A 454 -20.56 -9.19 6.44
CA TYR A 454 -21.09 -10.39 7.07
C TYR A 454 -21.09 -10.27 8.59
N GLU A 455 -22.24 -10.54 9.21
CA GLU A 455 -22.45 -10.34 10.65
C GLU A 455 -22.82 -11.66 11.33
N SER A 456 -22.39 -11.81 12.58
CA SER A 456 -22.83 -12.88 13.45
C SER A 456 -24.25 -12.62 13.98
N LYS A 457 -24.85 -13.62 14.64
CA LYS A 457 -26.17 -13.51 15.26
C LYS A 457 -26.29 -12.41 16.34
N ASP A 458 -25.17 -11.96 16.90
CA ASP A 458 -25.09 -10.94 17.94
C ASP A 458 -24.73 -9.57 17.33
N ASP A 459 -25.03 -9.36 16.04
CA ASP A 459 -24.76 -8.14 15.25
C ASP A 459 -23.27 -7.73 15.22
N ARG A 460 -22.36 -8.68 15.46
CA ARG A 460 -20.91 -8.47 15.32
C ARG A 460 -20.46 -8.70 13.89
N MET A 461 -19.95 -7.66 13.25
CA MET A 461 -19.39 -7.68 11.90
C MET A 461 -18.06 -8.41 11.84
N ALA A 462 -17.92 -9.35 10.91
CA ALA A 462 -16.62 -9.90 10.54
C ALA A 462 -15.80 -8.82 9.82
N GLN A 463 -14.59 -8.61 10.30
CA GLN A 463 -13.63 -7.66 9.73
C GLN A 463 -12.46 -8.41 9.11
N TYR A 464 -11.88 -7.82 8.08
CA TYR A 464 -10.71 -8.37 7.42
C TYR A 464 -9.62 -7.30 7.39
N VAL A 465 -8.43 -7.64 7.88
CA VAL A 465 -7.30 -6.72 7.76
C VAL A 465 -7.00 -6.51 6.27
N MET A 466 -6.92 -5.27 5.84
CA MET A 466 -6.73 -4.93 4.44
C MET A 466 -5.45 -5.60 3.94
N PRO A 467 -5.52 -6.40 2.88
CA PRO A 467 -4.35 -7.08 2.37
C PRO A 467 -3.62 -6.19 1.37
N HIS A 468 -2.31 -6.40 1.27
CA HIS A 468 -1.59 -6.23 0.02
C HIS A 468 -1.51 -7.61 -0.63
N GLY A 469 -1.90 -7.70 -1.89
CA GLY A 469 -1.94 -8.96 -2.62
C GLY A 469 -1.34 -8.80 -4.01
N GLY A 470 -0.70 -9.85 -4.48
CA GLY A 470 -0.02 -9.87 -5.76
C GLY A 470 0.31 -11.28 -6.22
N MET A 471 0.79 -11.39 -7.46
CA MET A 471 1.27 -12.65 -8.00
C MET A 471 2.79 -12.69 -7.88
N ASP A 472 3.29 -13.42 -6.89
CA ASP A 472 4.72 -13.52 -6.62
C ASP A 472 5.41 -14.38 -7.66
N LEU A 473 6.63 -13.98 -8.02
CA LEU A 473 7.56 -14.74 -8.81
C LEU A 473 8.92 -14.75 -8.09
N HIS A 474 9.31 -15.93 -7.64
CA HIS A 474 10.62 -16.19 -7.06
C HIS A 474 11.51 -16.85 -8.10
N ILE A 475 12.70 -16.30 -8.31
CA ILE A 475 13.71 -16.85 -9.21
C ILE A 475 15.01 -17.07 -8.46
N THR A 476 15.58 -18.26 -8.59
CA THR A 476 16.93 -18.60 -8.14
C THR A 476 17.71 -19.25 -9.27
N GLY A 477 19.04 -19.16 -9.26
CA GLY A 477 19.85 -19.82 -10.27
C GLY A 477 21.14 -19.08 -10.62
N PRO A 478 21.82 -19.50 -11.71
CA PRO A 478 23.16 -19.02 -12.05
C PRO A 478 23.29 -17.50 -12.21
N LEU A 479 22.31 -16.83 -12.82
CA LEU A 479 22.35 -15.37 -13.07
C LEU A 479 22.23 -14.56 -11.78
N ILE A 480 21.43 -15.05 -10.82
CA ILE A 480 21.19 -14.39 -9.54
C ILE A 480 22.36 -14.66 -8.59
N GLY A 481 22.97 -15.84 -8.70
CA GLY A 481 24.20 -16.19 -8.01
C GLY A 481 24.00 -16.48 -6.53
N LYS A 482 25.08 -16.29 -5.78
CA LYS A 482 25.16 -16.59 -4.34
C LYS A 482 25.58 -15.36 -3.55
N ASP A 483 25.21 -15.33 -2.28
CA ASP A 483 25.68 -14.35 -1.32
C ASP A 483 27.12 -14.69 -0.87
N PRO A 484 27.80 -13.79 -0.12
CA PRO A 484 29.16 -14.07 0.39
C PRO A 484 29.25 -15.30 1.30
N ALA A 485 28.14 -15.75 1.89
CA ALA A 485 28.05 -16.97 2.70
C ALA A 485 27.81 -18.24 1.86
N GLY A 486 27.70 -18.11 0.53
CA GLY A 486 27.49 -19.22 -0.40
C GLY A 486 26.03 -19.70 -0.48
N LYS A 487 25.08 -18.99 0.13
CA LYS A 487 23.63 -19.23 0.00
C LYS A 487 23.16 -18.65 -1.33
N ASN A 488 22.22 -19.32 -1.99
CA ASN A 488 21.60 -18.76 -3.19
C ASN A 488 20.93 -17.44 -2.85
N ARG A 489 21.21 -16.42 -3.67
CA ARG A 489 20.42 -15.19 -3.65
C ARG A 489 19.06 -15.46 -4.28
N ASN A 490 18.08 -14.70 -3.83
CA ASN A 490 16.73 -14.77 -4.35
C ASN A 490 16.42 -13.51 -5.16
N LEU A 491 15.71 -13.70 -6.26
CA LEU A 491 15.05 -12.63 -6.96
C LEU A 491 13.56 -12.75 -6.74
N ASP A 492 13.00 -11.79 -6.00
CA ASP A 492 11.61 -11.78 -5.60
C ASP A 492 10.92 -10.54 -6.20
N ILE A 493 10.02 -10.79 -7.13
CA ILE A 493 9.18 -9.76 -7.75
C ILE A 493 7.72 -10.16 -7.65
N GLN A 494 6.83 -9.19 -7.75
CA GLN A 494 5.40 -9.40 -7.61
C GLN A 494 4.65 -8.61 -8.67
N PHE A 495 3.67 -9.24 -9.31
CA PHE A 495 2.78 -8.58 -10.26
C PHE A 495 1.51 -8.08 -9.55
N TYR A 496 1.26 -6.78 -9.62
CA TYR A 496 0.05 -6.15 -9.08
C TYR A 496 -0.18 -4.75 -9.70
N MET A 497 -1.32 -4.11 -9.38
CA MET A 497 -1.54 -2.68 -9.59
C MET A 497 -1.19 -1.90 -8.33
N ALA A 498 -0.15 -1.06 -8.41
CA ALA A 498 0.30 -0.24 -7.30
C ALA A 498 -0.55 1.04 -7.13
N ILE A 499 -0.44 1.69 -5.97
CA ILE A 499 -1.22 2.88 -5.62
C ILE A 499 -0.93 4.07 -6.54
N GLU A 500 0.24 4.07 -7.19
CA GLU A 500 0.66 5.04 -8.22
C GLU A 500 -0.10 4.84 -9.53
N GLY A 501 -0.79 3.70 -9.69
CA GLY A 501 -1.62 3.42 -10.84
C GLY A 501 -0.94 2.69 -11.98
N MET A 502 0.30 2.24 -11.81
CA MET A 502 0.90 1.28 -12.72
C MET A 502 0.51 -0.14 -12.32
N CYS A 503 0.08 -0.93 -13.31
CA CYS A 503 -0.07 -2.37 -13.21
C CYS A 503 1.10 -3.07 -13.90
N GLY A 504 1.87 -3.88 -13.18
CA GLY A 504 3.02 -4.54 -13.76
C GLY A 504 3.79 -5.34 -12.72
N TRP A 505 5.05 -5.63 -13.00
CA TRP A 505 5.99 -6.25 -12.09
C TRP A 505 6.67 -5.21 -11.21
N HIS A 506 6.71 -5.47 -9.91
CA HIS A 506 7.31 -4.65 -8.88
C HIS A 506 8.30 -5.48 -8.06
N SER A 507 9.34 -4.84 -7.52
CA SER A 507 10.25 -5.52 -6.59
C SER A 507 9.48 -5.90 -5.32
N ASN A 508 9.62 -7.14 -4.86
CA ASN A 508 8.95 -7.64 -3.66
C ASN A 508 9.96 -7.75 -2.51
N HIS A 509 10.18 -6.64 -1.81
CA HIS A 509 11.03 -6.60 -0.63
C HIS A 509 10.24 -5.97 0.52
N ASN A 510 10.28 -6.60 1.68
CA ASN A 510 9.44 -6.24 2.83
C ASN A 510 10.32 -6.13 4.08
N ALA A 511 9.77 -5.54 5.14
CA ALA A 511 10.35 -5.69 6.46
C ALA A 511 10.14 -7.13 6.95
N ALA A 512 11.20 -7.76 7.47
CA ALA A 512 11.17 -9.14 7.94
C ALA A 512 10.52 -9.26 9.32
N VAL A 513 9.32 -8.68 9.51
CA VAL A 513 8.54 -8.71 10.75
C VAL A 513 7.48 -9.82 10.71
N PRO A 514 7.10 -10.41 11.85
CA PRO A 514 6.25 -11.61 11.86
C PRO A 514 4.81 -11.35 11.41
N TRP A 515 4.35 -10.10 11.41
CA TRP A 515 2.98 -9.72 11.05
C TRP A 515 2.82 -9.33 9.57
N LEU A 516 3.91 -9.29 8.80
CA LEU A 516 3.91 -9.09 7.34
C LEU A 516 4.27 -10.39 6.59
N GLN A 517 3.90 -11.54 7.15
CA GLN A 517 4.16 -12.82 6.50
C GLN A 517 3.21 -13.04 5.32
N ASP A 518 3.78 -13.48 4.20
CA ASP A 518 3.04 -13.85 3.01
C ASP A 518 2.17 -15.08 3.26
N THR A 519 0.92 -15.00 2.82
CA THR A 519 -0.03 -16.11 2.80
C THR A 519 -0.30 -16.49 1.36
N SER A 520 0.12 -17.69 0.96
CA SER A 520 -0.27 -18.28 -0.32
C SER A 520 -1.77 -18.55 -0.35
N THR A 521 -2.46 -18.04 -1.35
CA THR A 521 -3.91 -18.23 -1.51
C THR A 521 -4.26 -19.50 -2.28
N THR A 522 -3.25 -20.16 -2.87
CA THR A 522 -3.34 -21.43 -3.59
C THR A 522 -1.99 -22.14 -3.53
N ASP A 523 -1.95 -23.38 -4.02
CA ASP A 523 -0.69 -24.09 -4.24
C ASP A 523 0.18 -23.40 -5.29
N VAL A 524 1.50 -23.59 -5.16
CA VAL A 524 2.49 -23.15 -6.16
C VAL A 524 2.09 -23.66 -7.54
N TYR A 525 2.17 -22.78 -8.53
CA TYR A 525 1.84 -23.11 -9.90
C TYR A 525 2.80 -24.14 -10.50
N THR A 526 2.22 -25.07 -11.26
CA THR A 526 3.00 -25.93 -12.15
C THR A 526 3.70 -25.09 -13.22
N LEU A 527 4.79 -25.60 -13.80
CA LEU A 527 5.52 -24.86 -14.84
C LEU A 527 4.62 -24.35 -16.00
N PRO A 528 3.69 -25.15 -16.56
CA PRO A 528 2.76 -24.64 -17.58
C PRO A 528 1.86 -23.50 -17.09
N GLN A 529 1.40 -23.56 -15.83
CA GLN A 529 0.60 -22.50 -15.22
C GLN A 529 1.45 -21.23 -15.01
N THR A 530 2.70 -21.37 -14.56
CA THR A 530 3.64 -20.25 -14.41
C THR A 530 3.88 -19.54 -15.74
N LEU A 531 4.16 -20.28 -16.82
CA LEU A 531 4.36 -19.68 -18.15
C LEU A 531 3.10 -19.00 -18.68
N LEU A 532 1.93 -19.63 -18.48
CA LEU A 532 0.64 -19.03 -18.82
C LEU A 532 0.41 -17.74 -18.02
N ALA A 533 0.65 -17.76 -16.71
CA ALA A 533 0.48 -16.61 -15.84
C ALA A 533 1.40 -15.46 -16.24
N MET A 534 2.66 -15.71 -16.61
CA MET A 534 3.55 -14.67 -17.15
C MET A 534 3.00 -14.01 -18.42
N LYS A 535 2.44 -14.81 -19.33
CA LYS A 535 1.84 -14.30 -20.56
C LYS A 535 0.61 -13.44 -20.27
N LEU A 536 -0.30 -13.97 -19.45
CA LEU A 536 -1.53 -13.26 -19.04
C LEU A 536 -1.21 -11.98 -18.26
N ALA A 537 -0.18 -11.97 -17.41
CA ALA A 537 0.29 -10.80 -16.69
C ALA A 537 0.69 -9.67 -17.66
N GLY A 538 1.44 -9.98 -18.73
CA GLY A 538 1.83 -8.97 -19.72
C GLY A 538 0.65 -8.34 -20.46
N ILE A 539 -0.32 -9.17 -20.89
CA ILE A 539 -1.57 -8.72 -21.54
C ILE A 539 -2.40 -7.86 -20.57
N LEU A 540 -2.51 -8.30 -19.33
CA LEU A 540 -3.28 -7.62 -18.31
C LEU A 540 -2.67 -6.26 -17.93
N ALA A 541 -1.35 -6.18 -17.78
CA ALA A 541 -0.64 -4.93 -17.51
C ALA A 541 -0.88 -3.89 -18.61
N VAL A 542 -0.75 -4.25 -19.90
CA VAL A 542 -1.04 -3.32 -20.99
C VAL A 542 -2.50 -2.87 -20.95
N THR A 543 -3.42 -3.80 -20.72
CA THR A 543 -4.85 -3.50 -20.62
C THR A 543 -5.13 -2.47 -19.52
N PHE A 544 -4.59 -2.69 -18.33
CA PHE A 544 -4.84 -1.85 -17.16
C PHE A 544 -4.12 -0.50 -17.28
N ASN A 545 -2.87 -0.46 -17.75
CA ASN A 545 -2.15 0.80 -17.92
C ASN A 545 -2.71 1.67 -19.05
N ALA A 546 -3.19 1.06 -20.14
CA ALA A 546 -3.85 1.80 -21.22
C ALA A 546 -5.16 2.43 -20.74
N LEU A 547 -5.97 1.70 -19.97
CA LEU A 547 -7.19 2.24 -19.36
C LEU A 547 -6.88 3.27 -18.26
N GLY A 548 -5.88 2.99 -17.44
CA GLY A 548 -5.47 3.78 -16.29
C GLY A 548 -4.90 5.13 -16.66
N SER A 549 -4.28 5.25 -17.83
CA SER A 549 -3.64 6.49 -18.30
C SER A 549 -4.56 7.71 -18.37
N ASP A 550 -5.88 7.49 -18.43
CA ASP A 550 -6.91 8.54 -18.45
C ASP A 550 -7.76 8.55 -17.16
N LEU A 551 -7.36 7.82 -16.12
CA LEU A 551 -8.05 7.72 -14.83
C LEU A 551 -7.19 8.33 -13.70
N PRO A 552 -7.81 8.87 -12.63
CA PRO A 552 -7.05 9.30 -11.47
C PRO A 552 -6.28 8.13 -10.85
N PHE A 553 -5.06 8.41 -10.40
CA PHE A 553 -4.17 7.40 -9.81
C PHE A 553 -4.03 6.14 -10.69
N GLY A 554 -4.03 6.32 -12.01
CA GLY A 554 -3.89 5.24 -12.98
C GLY A 554 -5.01 4.20 -12.92
N GLY A 555 -6.15 4.56 -12.33
CA GLY A 555 -7.27 3.67 -12.10
C GLY A 555 -7.18 2.83 -10.81
N TYR A 556 -6.21 3.06 -9.91
CA TYR A 556 -6.17 2.38 -8.61
C TYR A 556 -7.45 2.68 -7.80
N GLY A 557 -8.07 1.63 -7.25
CA GLY A 557 -9.36 1.66 -6.56
C GLY A 557 -10.59 1.74 -7.48
N VAL A 558 -10.37 1.92 -8.79
CA VAL A 558 -11.43 2.07 -9.80
C VAL A 558 -11.46 0.84 -10.72
N LEU A 559 -10.32 0.55 -11.38
CA LEU A 559 -10.08 -0.66 -12.15
C LEU A 559 -9.93 -1.89 -11.24
N GLY A 560 -9.46 -1.67 -10.01
CA GLY A 560 -9.19 -2.66 -8.97
C GLY A 560 -8.13 -2.12 -8.02
N VAL A 561 -7.75 -2.89 -7.00
CA VAL A 561 -6.53 -2.66 -6.22
C VAL A 561 -5.51 -3.77 -6.48
N CYS A 562 -4.37 -3.75 -5.79
CA CYS A 562 -3.32 -4.77 -5.90
C CYS A 562 -3.88 -6.21 -5.85
N ASN A 563 -4.73 -6.50 -4.87
CA ASN A 563 -5.36 -7.81 -4.68
C ASN A 563 -6.22 -8.24 -5.89
N ASP A 564 -7.01 -7.33 -6.47
CA ASP A 564 -7.87 -7.66 -7.63
C ASP A 564 -7.08 -8.07 -8.86
N THR A 565 -5.93 -7.43 -9.11
CA THR A 565 -5.11 -7.74 -10.29
C THR A 565 -4.55 -9.15 -10.24
N ALA A 566 -4.07 -9.58 -9.08
CA ALA A 566 -3.60 -10.95 -8.88
C ALA A 566 -4.76 -11.95 -8.91
N ALA A 567 -5.92 -11.59 -8.36
CA ALA A 567 -7.11 -12.45 -8.38
C ALA A 567 -7.65 -12.67 -9.80
N LEU A 568 -7.65 -11.63 -10.63
CA LEU A 568 -8.05 -11.72 -12.04
C LEU A 568 -7.07 -12.59 -12.85
N LEU A 569 -5.77 -12.44 -12.59
CA LEU A 569 -4.73 -13.26 -13.20
C LEU A 569 -4.87 -14.73 -12.78
N ASP A 570 -5.02 -14.99 -11.48
CA ASP A 570 -5.23 -16.33 -10.90
C ASP A 570 -6.47 -17.01 -11.49
N PHE A 571 -7.57 -16.27 -11.61
CA PHE A 571 -8.77 -16.75 -12.28
C PHE A 571 -8.53 -17.05 -13.76
N GLY A 572 -7.76 -16.23 -14.48
CA GLY A 572 -7.39 -16.50 -15.88
C GLY A 572 -6.60 -17.81 -16.05
N VAL A 573 -5.76 -18.14 -15.07
CA VAL A 573 -4.93 -19.36 -15.06
C VAL A 573 -5.75 -20.59 -14.64
N ARG A 574 -6.43 -20.53 -13.50
CA ARG A 574 -7.07 -21.69 -12.84
C ARG A 574 -8.58 -21.80 -13.09
N GLY A 575 -9.23 -20.72 -13.51
CA GLY A 575 -10.69 -20.63 -13.63
C GLY A 575 -11.42 -20.31 -12.32
N GLU A 576 -10.67 -20.06 -11.24
CA GLU A 576 -11.15 -19.70 -9.91
C GLU A 576 -10.10 -18.86 -9.19
N THR A 577 -10.47 -18.21 -8.09
CA THR A 577 -9.51 -17.54 -7.20
C THR A 577 -9.92 -17.66 -5.74
N SER A 578 -8.92 -17.72 -4.87
CA SER A 578 -9.09 -17.76 -3.41
C SER A 578 -8.82 -16.41 -2.74
N MET A 579 -8.39 -15.40 -3.49
CA MET A 579 -8.02 -14.09 -2.94
C MET A 579 -9.24 -13.34 -2.40
N PHE A 580 -9.06 -12.66 -1.26
CA PHE A 580 -10.09 -11.86 -0.59
C PHE A 580 -9.47 -10.61 0.06
N PRO A 581 -10.17 -9.46 0.11
CA PRO A 581 -11.42 -9.14 -0.57
C PRO A 581 -11.19 -8.68 -2.01
N LEU A 582 -12.18 -8.87 -2.87
CA LEU A 582 -12.19 -8.39 -4.25
C LEU A 582 -13.11 -7.16 -4.36
N VAL A 583 -12.53 -6.01 -4.74
CA VAL A 583 -13.19 -4.70 -4.71
C VAL A 583 -13.40 -4.08 -6.09
N SER A 584 -13.12 -4.85 -7.14
CA SER A 584 -13.42 -4.45 -8.51
C SER A 584 -14.91 -4.32 -8.75
N THR A 585 -15.29 -3.30 -9.53
CA THR A 585 -16.69 -3.05 -9.89
C THR A 585 -17.03 -3.56 -11.29
N GLY A 586 -18.30 -3.95 -11.50
CA GLY A 586 -18.78 -4.41 -12.79
C GLY A 586 -18.58 -3.39 -13.93
N ARG A 587 -18.70 -2.09 -13.66
CA ARG A 587 -18.47 -1.02 -14.65
C ARG A 587 -17.06 -1.10 -15.25
N PHE A 588 -16.06 -1.29 -14.41
CA PHE A 588 -14.66 -1.31 -14.86
C PHE A 588 -14.25 -2.68 -15.38
N MET A 589 -14.81 -3.78 -14.86
CA MET A 589 -14.66 -5.11 -15.48
C MET A 589 -15.20 -5.15 -16.92
N ILE A 590 -16.33 -4.48 -17.19
CA ILE A 590 -16.84 -4.32 -18.57
C ILE A 590 -15.86 -3.51 -19.44
N LYS A 591 -15.26 -2.44 -18.92
CA LYS A 591 -14.24 -1.65 -19.65
C LYS A 591 -13.00 -2.50 -19.95
N SER A 592 -12.49 -3.25 -18.98
CA SER A 592 -11.38 -4.19 -19.15
C SER A 592 -11.67 -5.24 -20.22
N GLY A 593 -12.85 -5.88 -20.16
CA GLY A 593 -13.29 -6.83 -21.18
C GLY A 593 -13.36 -6.22 -22.59
N ARG A 594 -13.91 -5.00 -22.73
CA ARG A 594 -13.96 -4.28 -24.02
C ARG A 594 -12.56 -3.97 -24.55
N ARG A 595 -11.64 -3.58 -23.66
CA ARG A 595 -10.25 -3.26 -24.01
C ARG A 595 -9.49 -4.49 -24.48
N LEU A 596 -9.68 -5.64 -23.82
CA LEU A 596 -9.13 -6.93 -24.22
C LEU A 596 -9.65 -7.35 -25.60
N ILE A 597 -10.94 -7.19 -25.88
CA ILE A 597 -11.52 -7.44 -27.21
C ILE A 597 -10.88 -6.54 -28.28
N GLN A 598 -10.63 -5.26 -27.97
CA GLN A 598 -9.97 -4.33 -28.88
C GLN A 598 -8.52 -4.75 -29.16
N MET A 599 -7.77 -5.13 -28.13
CA MET A 599 -6.39 -5.60 -28.27
C MET A 599 -6.34 -6.85 -29.14
N TYR A 600 -7.23 -7.83 -28.89
CA TYR A 600 -7.34 -9.04 -29.70
C TYR A 600 -7.57 -8.75 -31.18
N LYS A 601 -8.53 -7.87 -31.50
CA LYS A 601 -8.81 -7.49 -32.89
C LYS A 601 -7.59 -6.87 -33.57
N SER A 602 -6.90 -5.98 -32.87
CA SER A 602 -5.77 -5.24 -33.44
C SER A 602 -4.54 -6.12 -33.68
N ILE A 603 -4.23 -7.04 -32.75
CA ILE A 603 -3.07 -7.93 -32.87
C ILE A 603 -3.35 -9.08 -33.83
N ARG A 604 -4.56 -9.65 -33.84
CA ARG A 604 -4.94 -10.74 -34.75
C ARG A 604 -4.79 -10.36 -36.23
N GLU A 605 -4.95 -9.08 -36.57
CA GLU A 605 -4.73 -8.59 -37.93
C GLU A 605 -3.25 -8.64 -38.38
N LEU A 606 -2.30 -8.80 -37.44
CA LEU A 606 -0.87 -8.66 -37.67
C LEU A 606 -0.11 -9.99 -37.67
N GLU A 607 -0.62 -11.02 -36.98
CA GLU A 607 0.14 -12.25 -36.71
C GLU A 607 -0.63 -13.52 -37.09
N GLU A 608 0.01 -14.39 -37.87
CA GLU A 608 -0.37 -15.80 -38.02
C GLU A 608 0.26 -16.70 -36.91
N GLU A 609 1.19 -16.18 -36.09
CA GLU A 609 2.13 -17.01 -35.32
C GLU A 609 1.95 -17.08 -33.79
N GLU A 610 1.25 -16.16 -33.11
CA GLU A 610 1.08 -16.29 -31.65
C GLU A 610 -0.02 -17.33 -31.31
N GLN A 611 0.38 -18.60 -31.31
CA GLN A 611 -0.45 -19.73 -30.94
C GLN A 611 -1.18 -19.43 -29.61
N ASN A 612 -2.50 -19.62 -29.61
CA ASN A 612 -3.40 -19.49 -28.47
C ASN A 612 -3.67 -18.06 -27.96
N PHE A 613 -3.25 -16.98 -28.65
CA PHE A 613 -3.55 -15.61 -28.20
C PHE A 613 -5.07 -15.36 -28.01
N GLU A 614 -5.91 -15.92 -28.88
CA GLU A 614 -7.37 -15.89 -28.71
C GLU A 614 -7.83 -16.55 -27.41
N GLN A 615 -7.28 -17.71 -27.08
CA GLN A 615 -7.62 -18.45 -25.87
C GLN A 615 -7.20 -17.66 -24.62
N ASP A 616 -6.03 -17.02 -24.66
CA ASP A 616 -5.49 -16.24 -23.55
C ASP A 616 -6.31 -14.98 -23.27
N ILE A 617 -6.69 -14.25 -24.32
CA ILE A 617 -7.64 -13.14 -24.20
C ILE A 617 -8.99 -13.65 -23.69
N GLY A 618 -9.47 -14.79 -24.21
CA GLY A 618 -10.71 -15.43 -23.77
C GLY A 618 -10.70 -15.76 -22.27
N ARG A 619 -9.56 -16.20 -21.72
CA ARG A 619 -9.39 -16.45 -20.27
C ARG A 619 -9.55 -15.18 -19.45
N LEU A 620 -8.89 -14.09 -19.84
CA LEU A 620 -8.99 -12.81 -19.12
C LEU A 620 -10.38 -12.19 -19.24
N ILE A 621 -11.04 -12.31 -20.40
CA ILE A 621 -12.44 -11.90 -20.56
C ILE A 621 -13.35 -12.74 -19.66
N ALA A 622 -13.16 -14.05 -19.63
CA ALA A 622 -13.93 -14.93 -18.74
C ALA A 622 -13.72 -14.56 -17.26
N ALA A 623 -12.50 -14.22 -16.87
CA ALA A 623 -12.19 -13.71 -15.54
C ALA A 623 -12.94 -12.40 -15.25
N CYS A 624 -12.93 -11.41 -16.17
CA CYS A 624 -13.67 -10.16 -16.00
C CYS A 624 -15.19 -10.38 -15.82
N CYS A 625 -15.75 -11.43 -16.43
CA CYS A 625 -17.17 -11.74 -16.36
C CYS A 625 -17.58 -12.54 -15.12
N LYS A 626 -16.67 -13.33 -14.54
CA LYS A 626 -16.99 -14.36 -13.53
C LYS A 626 -16.31 -14.14 -12.19
N ILE A 627 -15.32 -13.25 -12.11
CA ILE A 627 -14.65 -12.96 -10.85
C ILE A 627 -15.69 -12.44 -9.84
N PRO A 628 -15.73 -13.00 -8.61
CA PRO A 628 -16.67 -12.56 -7.60
C PRO A 628 -16.31 -11.15 -7.11
N SER A 629 -17.29 -10.47 -6.48
CA SER A 629 -17.10 -9.16 -5.87
C SER A 629 -17.52 -9.22 -4.41
N ASP A 630 -16.66 -8.72 -3.53
CA ASP A 630 -16.86 -8.66 -2.08
C ASP A 630 -17.35 -7.28 -1.61
N ILE A 631 -17.53 -6.32 -2.53
CA ILE A 631 -18.06 -4.99 -2.20
C ILE A 631 -19.47 -5.08 -1.58
N GLN A 632 -20.27 -6.02 -2.08
CA GLN A 632 -21.64 -6.24 -1.65
C GLN A 632 -21.75 -7.64 -1.05
N ALA A 633 -21.73 -7.73 0.28
CA ALA A 633 -22.06 -8.95 0.98
C ALA A 633 -23.44 -9.43 0.54
N SER A 634 -23.50 -10.62 -0.06
CA SER A 634 -24.74 -11.24 -0.49
C SER A 634 -24.84 -12.65 0.08
N PRO A 635 -26.05 -13.12 0.44
CA PRO A 635 -26.27 -14.50 0.84
C PRO A 635 -25.83 -15.51 -0.23
N ALA A 636 -26.06 -15.18 -1.50
CA ALA A 636 -25.67 -16.04 -2.64
C ALA A 636 -24.16 -16.27 -2.72
N ASN A 637 -23.35 -15.27 -2.32
CA ASN A 637 -21.89 -15.37 -2.32
C ASN A 637 -21.31 -15.78 -0.98
N LEU A 638 -22.11 -15.95 0.09
CA LEU A 638 -21.61 -16.11 1.45
C LEU A 638 -20.65 -17.29 1.59
N ILE A 639 -21.04 -18.49 1.12
CA ILE A 639 -20.19 -19.69 1.23
C ILE A 639 -18.85 -19.48 0.53
N ASN A 640 -18.88 -18.91 -0.68
CA ASN A 640 -17.70 -18.67 -1.50
C ASN A 640 -16.82 -17.56 -0.93
N SER A 641 -17.40 -16.45 -0.45
CA SER A 641 -16.70 -15.34 0.19
C SER A 641 -16.07 -15.78 1.50
N SER A 642 -16.77 -16.57 2.33
CA SER A 642 -16.20 -17.16 3.53
C SER A 642 -15.06 -18.13 3.23
N ALA A 643 -15.15 -18.92 2.17
CA ALA A 643 -14.04 -19.78 1.76
C ALA A 643 -12.79 -18.98 1.38
N ARG A 644 -12.94 -17.94 0.55
CA ARG A 644 -11.82 -17.04 0.17
C ARG A 644 -11.26 -16.26 1.36
N PHE A 645 -12.12 -15.72 2.21
CA PHE A 645 -11.74 -15.03 3.46
C PHE A 645 -10.82 -15.92 4.30
N LEU A 646 -11.22 -17.18 4.53
CA LEU A 646 -10.46 -18.12 5.35
C LEU A 646 -9.17 -18.58 4.66
N ALA A 647 -9.17 -18.75 3.34
CA ALA A 647 -8.01 -19.17 2.56
C ALA A 647 -6.94 -18.06 2.43
N SER A 648 -7.34 -16.79 2.52
CA SER A 648 -6.44 -15.64 2.42
C SER A 648 -5.86 -15.20 3.78
N GLN A 649 -6.08 -15.95 4.86
CA GLN A 649 -5.56 -15.63 6.18
C GLN A 649 -4.26 -16.39 6.49
N PRO A 650 -3.28 -15.75 7.17
CA PRO A 650 -2.09 -16.46 7.60
C PRO A 650 -2.44 -17.56 8.60
N GLU A 651 -1.57 -18.57 8.71
CA GLU A 651 -1.73 -19.67 9.66
C GLU A 651 -1.88 -19.15 11.10
N THR A 652 -1.07 -18.15 11.47
CA THR A 652 -1.14 -17.45 12.75
C THR A 652 -1.59 -16.01 12.54
N LEU A 653 -2.80 -15.69 13.02
CA LEU A 653 -3.39 -14.36 12.94
C LEU A 653 -2.73 -13.38 13.92
N CYS A 654 -2.44 -12.16 13.47
CA CYS A 654 -1.71 -11.17 14.27
C CYS A 654 -2.61 -10.53 15.33
N PHE A 655 -3.85 -10.19 14.96
CA PHE A 655 -4.76 -9.43 15.81
C PHE A 655 -5.88 -10.29 16.40
N GLN A 656 -6.35 -9.93 17.59
CA GLN A 656 -7.48 -10.59 18.26
C GLN A 656 -8.77 -10.48 17.43
N LEU A 657 -8.98 -9.33 16.79
CA LEU A 657 -10.13 -9.10 15.92
C LEU A 657 -10.18 -10.03 14.70
N GLU A 658 -9.03 -10.46 14.18
CA GLU A 658 -8.97 -11.44 13.09
C GLU A 658 -9.47 -12.81 13.57
N LEU A 659 -9.16 -13.23 14.81
CA LEU A 659 -9.65 -14.48 15.39
C LEU A 659 -11.17 -14.46 15.54
N GLU A 660 -11.71 -13.35 16.03
CA GLU A 660 -13.16 -13.17 16.14
C GLU A 660 -13.81 -13.24 14.77
N SER A 661 -13.27 -12.52 13.80
CA SER A 661 -13.80 -12.47 12.43
C SER A 661 -13.70 -13.83 11.74
N LYS A 662 -12.60 -14.57 11.93
CA LYS A 662 -12.44 -15.96 11.47
C LYS A 662 -13.52 -16.87 12.05
N SER A 663 -13.82 -16.74 13.34
CA SER A 663 -14.90 -17.50 14.00
C SER A 663 -16.26 -17.18 13.39
N ILE A 664 -16.57 -15.89 13.19
CA ILE A 664 -17.82 -15.45 12.56
C ILE A 664 -17.97 -16.05 11.16
N MET A 665 -16.95 -15.92 10.31
CA MET A 665 -16.99 -16.40 8.93
C MET A 665 -17.08 -17.93 8.84
N THR A 666 -16.41 -18.65 9.74
CA THR A 666 -16.50 -20.12 9.85
C THR A 666 -17.91 -20.57 10.22
N ASN A 667 -18.52 -19.93 11.22
CA ASN A 667 -19.86 -20.26 11.68
C ASN A 667 -20.91 -19.95 10.60
N LEU A 668 -20.81 -18.79 9.94
CA LEU A 668 -21.69 -18.42 8.83
C LEU A 668 -21.59 -19.40 7.68
N LYS A 669 -20.36 -19.81 7.30
CA LYS A 669 -20.14 -20.81 6.25
C LYS A 669 -20.83 -22.14 6.59
N ALA A 670 -20.68 -22.63 7.82
CA ALA A 670 -21.31 -23.88 8.25
C ALA A 670 -22.84 -23.81 8.19
N ILE A 671 -23.44 -22.75 8.76
CA ILE A 671 -24.90 -22.56 8.78
C ILE A 671 -25.49 -22.55 7.36
N PHE A 672 -24.86 -21.80 6.45
CA PHE A 672 -25.38 -21.68 5.08
C PHE A 672 -25.09 -22.90 4.22
N HIS A 673 -24.01 -23.64 4.50
CA HIS A 673 -23.75 -24.92 3.86
C HIS A 673 -24.83 -25.94 4.19
N ASP A 674 -25.15 -26.10 5.47
CA ASP A 674 -26.23 -26.99 5.92
C ASP A 674 -27.58 -26.58 5.31
N PHE A 675 -27.84 -25.28 5.19
CA PHE A 675 -29.05 -24.77 4.54
C PHE A 675 -29.11 -25.11 3.04
N ASP A 676 -28.01 -24.92 2.30
CA ASP A 676 -27.92 -25.23 0.86
C ASP A 676 -28.09 -26.75 0.61
N GLU A 677 -27.46 -27.60 1.42
CA GLU A 677 -27.64 -29.05 1.33
C GLU A 677 -29.09 -29.47 1.60
N ASN A 678 -29.73 -28.87 2.62
CA ASN A 678 -31.14 -29.14 2.91
C ASN A 678 -32.07 -28.70 1.77
N ILE A 679 -31.85 -27.54 1.16
CA ILE A 679 -32.64 -27.11 -0.01
C ILE A 679 -32.47 -28.08 -1.17
N ARG A 680 -31.24 -28.49 -1.49
CA ARG A 680 -30.97 -29.45 -2.58
C ARG A 680 -31.64 -30.81 -2.31
N SER A 681 -31.73 -31.21 -1.04
CA SER A 681 -32.39 -32.46 -0.63
C SER A 681 -33.91 -32.42 -0.81
N LEU A 682 -34.53 -31.24 -0.78
CA LEU A 682 -35.98 -31.05 -0.94
C LEU A 682 -36.44 -31.12 -2.41
N GLY A 683 -35.53 -31.33 -3.35
CA GLY A 683 -35.80 -31.38 -4.79
C GLY A 683 -35.73 -29.99 -5.44
N SER A 684 -35.33 -29.94 -6.71
CA SER A 684 -35.26 -28.70 -7.49
C SER A 684 -36.63 -28.03 -7.55
N PHE A 685 -36.76 -26.85 -6.96
CA PHE A 685 -37.91 -25.96 -7.11
C PHE A 685 -38.05 -25.42 -8.53
#